data_AF-A0A5M8PLG1-F1
#
_entry.id   AF-A0A5M8PLG1-F1
#
_cell.length_a   1.000
_cell.length_b   1.000
_cell.length_c   1.000
_cell.angle_alpha   90.00
_cell.angle_beta   90.00
_cell.angle_gamma   90.00
#
_symmetry.space_group_name_H-M   'P 1'
#
loop_
_entity.id
_entity.type
_entity.pdbx_description
1 polymer ?
#
loop_
_entity_poly.entity_id
_entity_poly.type
_entity_poly.pdbx_seq_one_letter_code
_entity_poly.pdbx_strand_id
1 'polypeptide(L)'
;MIPAARPGTAPKSQILGQNLFAKLKVLEIGPEGSTGQFDGLADHQEHYYIDPLVLISILQLPTVSVLERSLPTMSMISSIESVAVSEGSYDSRVGQFTVEVRPTYSGGAQSTIDVNLGNAAIVFSNMHFGVDHLIEQAPALKSLYFKPVMLPDISTLAGSEPISLPECLELLTHKWPMSDIGISLKSDENVKTLLMSLSGARPTERPRFRSIHILGKAVKPSPERVRVVDDFDAVAKFHMLFLDDPLRLGQIKNHLRSKSLLCVRGIPESSLSERFKMAFQVTGFKEDDWTLWQLNAMSTEPRPETCGNAIVFACPDQPISSIESLSAAKCVPLLRDRVREFCGQNNGKRYDAVVIDSINKSIITTWAGADLVLWLQELLVSANSIIWVTQQSSRNPYTNVAGTLLRTLQSEQPTLQVTWLSFGDTEEKSVVQASIASAYSTLNQGENDVRIEVNDSQRRILRYLPDDGLSAATGLILPMAVTDSIAGKNYELALSAAHQPVILASHIDVLREREHDKVKVSVEASVIDIEDLVAFNGTDKGLSAAGLGTFFAGRVISETDSEFRYESQVVGWQKGAHCNQLEVSPPCLRICDRTTTAAIAAAEFAAIATALCIVDGVARARAGDTFKVNFGGNVKEAIQRTVTDFGATVIESQGDAVADFVIDFAESGSLLVNKAPIQVEKYIESQRGSIRISQAWEANSGFASSLQLFELPDYREAFQAARQEPYSTVLVHLNVNDVRQSVAVYRKAKQILASDGAYIVIGGLGGLGRYVCSWMVANGAKRIVAISRNGLSSQEAEDTFAAINASDASMEAIQADACDREAMATAIAKIRLAGPIKGVINMAMLLGDAPMAVMTGGQWDRALRLKIDSSWILHEETLKDPLDIFIMFSSIASVLGNRNQGGYNVGNTFLNALASYRRSLGLTAISIALGAMTDIGVLHDLGRQDLLPTLSRSGLSPLRKEDLAKIMEAAVLESHRSERSLIVTGLEMFERVDGKLMGSQDQTQLYWTELPEFSHLQAHRLSEAKEGHGAMLSLREQLQNSSERDAHAVLLEAFLAFLSQLLGFNRESFHPALPLAMYGLDSLSAVSCQYWFYRELGVDVSVAEVFNAPTISHLVALACGKLAPTKLVAEGKGGLPG
;
A
#
# COMPACT_ATOMS: atom_id res chain seq x y z
N MET A 1 23.17 17.86 23.62
CA MET A 1 23.20 18.74 24.80
C MET A 1 23.66 20.14 24.39
N ILE A 2 22.74 21.11 24.26
CA ILE A 2 22.89 22.58 24.32
C ILE A 2 21.55 23.11 24.90
N PRO A 3 21.52 24.14 25.78
CA PRO A 3 20.42 24.36 26.73
C PRO A 3 19.19 25.10 26.15
N ALA A 4 18.05 24.81 26.75
CA ALA A 4 16.72 25.38 26.46
C ALA A 4 16.67 26.91 26.56
N ALA A 5 16.07 27.56 25.55
CA ALA A 5 15.76 28.99 25.57
C ALA A 5 14.56 29.29 26.50
N ARG A 6 14.63 30.42 27.21
CA ARG A 6 13.65 30.85 28.23
C ARG A 6 12.30 31.29 27.62
N PRO A 7 11.18 31.09 28.33
CA PRO A 7 9.86 31.54 27.89
C PRO A 7 9.59 32.99 28.31
N GLY A 8 9.13 33.81 27.36
CA GLY A 8 8.42 35.05 27.64
C GLY A 8 8.92 36.25 26.86
N THR A 9 8.33 36.50 25.69
CA THR A 9 8.01 37.84 25.16
C THR A 9 7.15 37.69 23.88
N ALA A 10 5.84 37.85 24.00
CA ALA A 10 5.00 38.46 22.95
C ALA A 10 4.94 39.98 23.25
N PRO A 11 4.69 40.93 22.30
CA PRO A 11 3.79 40.83 21.14
C PRO A 11 4.21 41.67 19.90
N LYS A 12 4.61 41.08 18.75
CA LYS A 12 4.96 41.88 17.54
C LYS A 12 4.65 41.21 16.17
N SER A 13 3.78 40.20 16.11
CA SER A 13 3.49 39.40 14.90
C SER A 13 2.59 40.08 13.86
N GLN A 14 1.86 41.16 14.21
CA GLN A 14 0.94 41.85 13.30
C GLN A 14 1.61 42.70 12.19
N ILE A 15 2.91 43.00 12.28
CA ILE A 15 3.59 43.93 11.35
C ILE A 15 4.22 43.19 10.15
N LEU A 16 4.41 41.87 10.23
CA LEU A 16 5.12 41.07 9.21
C LEU A 16 4.34 40.92 7.89
N GLY A 17 3.02 40.78 7.93
CA GLY A 17 2.23 40.28 6.80
C GLY A 17 2.14 41.15 5.53
N GLN A 18 2.49 42.44 5.58
CA GLN A 18 2.29 43.35 4.43
C GLN A 18 3.57 43.80 3.69
N ASN A 19 4.77 43.44 4.16
CA ASN A 19 6.02 44.01 3.60
C ASN A 19 7.20 43.02 3.46
N LEU A 20 6.97 41.70 3.55
CA LEU A 20 8.04 40.69 3.64
C LEU A 20 9.04 40.74 2.47
N PHE A 21 8.57 40.96 1.24
CA PHE A 21 9.41 41.01 0.03
C PHE A 21 10.34 42.22 -0.05
N ALA A 22 10.01 43.33 0.61
CA ALA A 22 10.72 44.60 0.46
C ALA A 22 11.79 44.85 1.53
N LYS A 23 11.90 43.98 2.54
CA LYS A 23 12.62 44.27 3.79
C LYS A 23 13.56 43.16 4.27
N LEU A 24 13.73 42.03 3.58
CA LEU A 24 14.63 40.96 4.03
C LEU A 24 16.11 41.41 3.97
N LYS A 25 16.82 41.35 5.10
CA LYS A 25 18.22 41.83 5.26
C LYS A 25 19.24 40.70 5.37
N VAL A 26 18.94 39.67 6.16
CA VAL A 26 19.78 38.48 6.34
C VAL A 26 18.87 37.26 6.35
N LEU A 27 19.27 36.20 5.64
CA LEU A 27 18.57 34.92 5.59
C LEU A 27 19.61 33.82 5.84
N GLU A 28 19.46 33.11 6.94
CA GLU A 28 20.32 31.97 7.31
C GLU A 28 19.52 30.68 7.14
N ILE A 29 20.04 29.75 6.33
CA ILE A 29 19.38 28.48 6.01
C ILE A 29 20.14 27.36 6.73
N GLY A 30 19.44 26.62 7.59
CA GLY A 30 20.00 25.48 8.34
C GLY A 30 19.12 24.24 8.27
N PRO A 31 19.65 23.07 8.68
CA PRO A 31 18.93 21.79 8.64
C PRO A 31 17.69 21.73 9.57
N GLU A 32 17.60 22.62 10.56
CA GLU A 32 16.50 22.68 11.54
C GLU A 32 15.44 23.77 11.21
N GLY A 33 15.63 24.54 10.14
CA GLY A 33 14.80 25.70 9.81
C GLY A 33 15.61 26.86 9.24
N SER A 34 14.93 27.86 8.68
CA SER A 34 15.58 29.09 8.23
C SER A 34 15.33 30.22 9.22
N THR A 35 16.26 31.15 9.38
CA THR A 35 16.04 32.36 10.17
C THR A 35 16.26 33.63 9.35
N GLY A 36 15.38 34.62 9.50
CA GLY A 36 15.42 35.87 8.74
C GLY A 36 15.51 37.11 9.62
N GLN A 37 16.32 38.10 9.22
CA GLN A 37 16.31 39.48 9.73
C GLN A 37 15.65 40.41 8.70
N PHE A 38 14.85 41.38 9.16
CA PHE A 38 14.12 42.31 8.29
C PHE A 38 14.38 43.79 8.65
N ASP A 39 14.48 44.67 7.65
CA ASP A 39 14.73 46.10 7.78
C ASP A 39 13.46 46.89 8.14
N GLY A 40 13.54 47.76 9.15
CA GLY A 40 12.42 48.61 9.56
C GLY A 40 11.42 47.97 10.51
N LEU A 41 11.76 46.81 11.11
CA LEU A 41 11.20 46.36 12.38
C LEU A 41 12.05 46.95 13.52
N ALA A 42 11.44 47.24 14.67
CA ALA A 42 12.03 48.07 15.74
C ALA A 42 13.31 47.51 16.38
N ASP A 43 13.77 46.31 15.99
CA ASP A 43 15.03 45.73 16.42
C ASP A 43 15.76 45.09 15.22
N HIS A 44 16.88 45.69 14.79
CA HIS A 44 17.64 45.27 13.61
C HIS A 44 18.54 44.02 13.86
N GLN A 45 18.35 43.31 14.99
CA GLN A 45 19.20 42.18 15.41
C GLN A 45 18.45 40.87 15.73
N GLU A 46 17.11 40.82 15.63
CA GLU A 46 16.35 39.59 15.97
C GLU A 46 16.11 38.70 14.74
N HIS A 47 16.34 37.39 14.91
CA HIS A 47 16.18 36.33 13.91
C HIS A 47 14.80 35.67 14.05
N TYR A 48 13.94 35.75 13.03
CA TYR A 48 12.62 35.10 13.00
C TYR A 48 12.72 33.71 12.38
N TYR A 49 12.11 32.68 13.00
CA TYR A 49 12.07 31.33 12.44
C TYR A 49 11.09 31.26 11.27
N ILE A 50 11.58 30.79 10.12
CA ILE A 50 10.82 30.62 8.87
C ILE A 50 10.88 29.14 8.51
N ASP A 51 9.71 28.52 8.37
CA ASP A 51 9.59 27.15 7.88
C ASP A 51 10.26 27.03 6.49
N PRO A 52 11.20 26.08 6.28
CA PRO A 52 11.93 25.94 5.03
C PRO A 52 11.05 25.75 3.79
N LEU A 53 9.89 25.09 3.92
CA LEU A 53 8.98 24.89 2.79
C LEU A 53 8.28 26.20 2.41
N VAL A 54 7.92 27.01 3.42
CA VAL A 54 7.36 28.35 3.18
C VAL A 54 8.41 29.29 2.58
N LEU A 55 9.67 29.19 3.03
CA LEU A 55 10.77 29.95 2.44
C LEU A 55 10.97 29.61 0.95
N ILE A 56 10.92 28.33 0.58
CA ILE A 56 11.02 27.90 -0.82
C ILE A 56 9.89 28.51 -1.66
N SER A 57 8.66 28.52 -1.15
CA SER A 57 7.52 29.17 -1.80
C SER A 57 7.70 30.69 -1.93
N ILE A 58 8.22 31.36 -0.89
CA ILE A 58 8.48 32.81 -0.90
C ILE A 58 9.58 33.18 -1.90
N LEU A 59 10.68 32.41 -1.94
CA LEU A 59 11.84 32.72 -2.79
C LEU A 59 11.62 32.35 -4.26
N GLN A 60 10.52 31.67 -4.60
CA GLN A 60 10.26 31.13 -5.94
C GLN A 60 11.49 30.42 -6.54
N LEU A 61 12.32 29.76 -5.72
CA LEU A 61 13.52 29.11 -6.22
C LEU A 61 13.08 28.04 -7.21
N PRO A 62 13.45 28.17 -8.51
CA PRO A 62 13.03 27.19 -9.48
C PRO A 62 13.63 25.85 -9.06
N THR A 63 12.75 24.87 -8.88
CA THR A 63 13.11 23.46 -8.82
C THR A 63 14.25 23.22 -9.81
N VAL A 64 15.35 22.62 -9.37
CA VAL A 64 16.44 22.20 -10.26
C VAL A 64 15.81 21.37 -11.38
N SER A 65 15.57 22.03 -12.52
CA SER A 65 14.82 21.47 -13.63
C SER A 65 15.86 20.93 -14.57
N VAL A 66 16.11 19.63 -14.49
CA VAL A 66 16.89 18.96 -15.53
C VAL A 66 16.06 19.05 -16.81
N LEU A 67 16.53 19.81 -17.80
CA LEU A 67 15.87 19.89 -19.10
C LEU A 67 15.77 18.47 -19.68
N GLU A 68 14.53 18.04 -19.93
CA GLU A 68 14.02 16.70 -20.21
C GLU A 68 14.57 15.99 -21.47
N ARG A 69 15.74 16.39 -21.98
CA ARG A 69 16.32 15.71 -23.13
C ARG A 69 17.30 14.66 -22.63
N SER A 70 16.79 13.43 -22.49
CA SER A 70 17.52 12.15 -22.45
C SER A 70 17.65 11.42 -21.10
N LEU A 71 16.95 11.84 -20.03
CA LEU A 71 16.88 11.02 -18.82
C LEU A 71 15.61 10.17 -18.81
N PRO A 72 15.69 8.88 -18.43
CA PRO A 72 14.51 8.17 -17.97
C PRO A 72 13.86 8.99 -16.86
N THR A 73 12.53 9.13 -16.85
CA THR A 73 11.74 9.82 -15.81
C THR A 73 12.09 9.33 -14.38
N MET A 74 12.72 8.16 -14.30
CA MET A 74 13.16 7.47 -13.09
C MET A 74 14.55 7.88 -12.58
N SER A 75 15.35 8.64 -13.34
CA SER A 75 16.71 9.06 -12.95
C SER A 75 16.71 10.46 -12.34
N MET A 76 15.88 10.69 -11.31
CA MET A 76 15.87 11.98 -10.60
C MET A 76 17.15 12.16 -9.79
N ILE A 77 17.72 13.37 -9.88
CA ILE A 77 18.84 13.82 -9.06
C ILE A 77 18.38 13.92 -7.61
N SER A 78 18.97 13.12 -6.71
CA SER A 78 18.60 13.12 -5.29
C SER A 78 19.39 14.15 -4.48
N SER A 79 20.66 14.35 -4.82
CA SER A 79 21.53 15.36 -4.23
C SER A 79 22.71 15.69 -5.13
N ILE A 80 23.28 16.88 -4.93
CA ILE A 80 24.58 17.29 -5.48
C ILE A 80 25.61 17.03 -4.37
N GLU A 81 26.58 16.13 -4.62
CA GLU A 81 27.54 15.71 -3.59
C GLU A 81 28.76 16.64 -3.49
N SER A 82 29.25 17.14 -4.63
CA SER A 82 30.36 18.09 -4.68
C SER A 82 30.32 18.96 -5.95
N VAL A 83 30.87 20.18 -5.84
CA VAL A 83 31.04 21.12 -6.95
C VAL A 83 32.52 21.48 -7.03
N ALA A 84 33.18 21.12 -8.12
CA ALA A 84 34.59 21.41 -8.35
C ALA A 84 34.77 22.50 -9.42
N VAL A 85 35.59 23.48 -9.10
CA VAL A 85 35.96 24.60 -9.99
C VAL A 85 37.39 24.38 -10.47
N SER A 86 37.59 24.28 -11.78
CA SER A 86 38.93 24.29 -12.37
C SER A 86 39.56 25.67 -12.24
N GLU A 87 40.80 25.75 -11.74
CA GLU A 87 41.52 27.03 -11.66
C GLU A 87 41.76 27.61 -13.06
N GLY A 88 41.34 28.86 -13.25
CA GLY A 88 41.74 29.68 -14.40
C GLY A 88 40.75 29.74 -15.57
N SER A 89 39.58 30.35 -15.38
CA SER A 89 38.92 31.27 -16.33
C SER A 89 37.50 31.59 -15.85
N TYR A 90 37.35 32.72 -15.16
CA TYR A 90 36.02 33.26 -14.85
C TYR A 90 35.76 34.49 -15.70
N ASP A 91 34.84 34.37 -16.66
CA ASP A 91 34.02 35.50 -17.09
C ASP A 91 32.69 35.39 -16.33
N SER A 92 32.30 36.48 -15.67
CA SER A 92 31.09 36.65 -14.85
C SER A 92 29.75 36.31 -15.54
N ARG A 93 29.76 35.89 -16.81
CA ARG A 93 28.56 35.60 -17.62
C ARG A 93 28.48 34.17 -18.13
N VAL A 94 29.57 33.39 -18.11
CA VAL A 94 29.61 31.99 -18.57
C VAL A 94 30.69 31.23 -17.77
N GLY A 95 30.30 30.20 -17.02
CA GLY A 95 31.21 29.35 -16.27
C GLY A 95 30.84 27.87 -16.36
N GLN A 96 31.86 27.01 -16.47
CA GLN A 96 31.74 25.56 -16.45
C GLN A 96 32.16 25.01 -15.09
N PHE A 97 31.37 24.11 -14.52
CA PHE A 97 31.65 23.41 -13.27
C PHE A 97 31.53 21.90 -13.48
N THR A 98 32.33 21.11 -12.76
CA THR A 98 32.10 19.66 -12.71
C THR A 98 31.33 19.36 -11.42
N VAL A 99 30.23 18.62 -11.55
CA VAL A 99 29.38 18.24 -10.43
C VAL A 99 29.24 16.73 -10.35
N GLU A 100 29.47 16.20 -9.16
CA GLU A 100 29.18 14.82 -8.83
C GLU A 100 27.75 14.74 -8.30
N VAL A 101 26.94 13.92 -8.96
CA VAL A 101 25.51 13.81 -8.69
C VAL A 101 25.22 12.39 -8.22
N ARG A 102 24.47 12.29 -7.11
CA ARG A 102 23.90 11.01 -6.70
C ARG A 102 22.48 10.88 -7.26
N PRO A 103 22.24 10.03 -8.27
CA PRO A 103 20.89 9.67 -8.66
C PRO A 103 20.21 8.89 -7.53
N THR A 104 18.88 8.98 -7.49
CA THR A 104 18.06 8.30 -6.47
C THR A 104 18.24 6.77 -6.51
N TYR A 105 18.55 6.19 -7.68
CA TYR A 105 18.53 4.74 -7.87
C TYR A 105 19.74 4.14 -8.64
N SER A 106 20.86 4.86 -8.81
CA SER A 106 22.07 4.27 -9.43
C SER A 106 23.38 4.64 -8.73
N GLY A 107 24.42 3.83 -8.96
CA GLY A 107 25.70 3.80 -8.22
C GLY A 107 26.70 4.93 -8.53
N GLY A 108 26.24 6.10 -8.99
CA GLY A 108 27.06 7.30 -9.20
C GLY A 108 27.01 7.84 -10.64
N ALA A 109 27.01 9.16 -10.78
CA ALA A 109 27.09 9.88 -12.06
C ALA A 109 28.01 11.11 -11.94
N GLN A 110 28.86 11.34 -12.94
CA GLN A 110 29.63 12.58 -13.10
C GLN A 110 29.05 13.42 -14.23
N SER A 111 28.92 14.74 -14.04
CA SER A 111 28.38 15.67 -15.04
C SER A 111 29.15 16.99 -15.08
N THR A 112 29.09 17.68 -16.23
CA THR A 112 29.59 19.04 -16.43
C THR A 112 28.39 19.99 -16.55
N ILE A 113 28.38 21.07 -15.76
CA ILE A 113 27.30 22.07 -15.70
C ILE A 113 27.73 23.33 -16.47
N ASP A 114 26.82 23.86 -17.30
CA ASP A 114 26.92 25.20 -17.87
C ASP A 114 25.91 26.14 -17.16
N VAL A 115 26.40 27.15 -16.45
CA VAL A 115 25.53 28.12 -15.76
C VAL A 115 25.35 29.38 -16.63
N ASN A 116 24.10 29.70 -17.01
CA ASN A 116 23.79 30.91 -17.76
C ASN A 116 22.94 31.88 -16.91
N LEU A 117 23.60 32.84 -16.25
CA LEU A 117 22.98 33.84 -15.37
C LEU A 117 22.40 35.02 -16.17
N GLY A 118 21.60 34.73 -17.19
CA GLY A 118 20.81 35.73 -17.93
C GLY A 118 19.36 35.82 -17.45
N ASN A 119 18.79 34.67 -17.04
CA ASN A 119 17.43 34.51 -16.50
C ASN A 119 17.42 33.25 -15.61
N ALA A 120 17.86 33.38 -14.35
CA ALA A 120 17.86 32.38 -13.25
C ALA A 120 17.52 30.90 -13.59
N ALA A 121 18.35 30.24 -14.40
CA ALA A 121 18.25 28.79 -14.66
C ALA A 121 19.65 28.16 -14.64
N ILE A 122 19.79 27.04 -13.91
CA ILE A 122 20.99 26.19 -13.93
C ILE A 122 20.68 25.02 -14.87
N VAL A 123 21.45 24.88 -15.94
CA VAL A 123 21.24 23.84 -16.96
C VAL A 123 22.32 22.76 -16.85
N PHE A 124 21.90 21.49 -16.75
CA PHE A 124 22.79 20.33 -16.70
C PHE A 124 22.95 19.76 -18.11
N SER A 125 24.19 19.65 -18.59
CA SER A 125 24.53 19.14 -19.92
C SER A 125 25.22 17.77 -19.80
N ASN A 126 25.04 16.87 -20.79
CA ASN A 126 25.85 15.66 -20.98
C ASN A 126 25.91 14.66 -19.79
N MET A 127 24.81 14.44 -19.07
CA MET A 127 24.76 13.41 -18.02
C MET A 127 24.70 12.00 -18.61
N HIS A 128 25.58 11.11 -18.14
CA HIS A 128 25.58 9.69 -18.50
C HIS A 128 25.27 8.84 -17.27
N PHE A 129 24.13 8.14 -17.29
CA PHE A 129 23.72 7.25 -16.21
C PHE A 129 23.99 5.81 -16.61
N GLY A 130 24.84 5.12 -15.84
CA GLY A 130 24.86 3.66 -15.86
C GLY A 130 23.64 3.15 -15.11
N VAL A 131 22.70 2.51 -15.80
CA VAL A 131 21.53 1.88 -15.18
C VAL A 131 21.50 0.41 -15.60
N ASP A 132 21.86 -0.48 -14.68
CA ASP A 132 21.85 -1.92 -14.95
C ASP A 132 20.42 -2.51 -14.92
N HIS A 133 19.48 -1.91 -14.18
CA HIS A 133 18.07 -2.33 -14.09
C HIS A 133 17.10 -1.16 -13.89
N LEU A 134 16.06 -1.03 -14.74
CA LEU A 134 15.07 0.06 -14.71
C LEU A 134 13.75 -0.28 -14.04
N ILE A 135 13.50 -1.57 -13.80
CA ILE A 135 12.35 -2.08 -13.06
C ILE A 135 12.92 -2.88 -11.90
N GLU A 136 12.51 -2.54 -10.68
CA GLU A 136 12.91 -3.28 -9.49
C GLU A 136 12.36 -4.70 -9.63
N GLN A 137 13.26 -5.67 -9.66
CA GLN A 137 12.83 -7.06 -9.67
C GLN A 137 12.66 -7.58 -8.26
N ALA A 138 13.51 -7.20 -7.29
CA ALA A 138 13.48 -7.72 -5.93
C ALA A 138 12.87 -6.71 -4.94
N PRO A 139 11.81 -7.06 -4.20
CA PRO A 139 11.17 -6.14 -3.27
C PRO A 139 12.09 -5.79 -2.09
N ALA A 140 12.18 -4.49 -1.78
CA ALA A 140 12.92 -4.01 -0.61
C ALA A 140 12.42 -4.64 0.71
N LEU A 141 13.36 -4.88 1.62
CA LEU A 141 13.08 -5.29 3.02
C LEU A 141 12.57 -4.12 3.88
N LYS A 142 12.33 -2.96 3.28
CA LYS A 142 11.74 -1.79 3.94
C LYS A 142 10.62 -1.27 3.06
N SER A 143 9.51 -0.93 3.67
CA SER A 143 8.40 -0.26 3.02
C SER A 143 7.89 0.84 3.93
N LEU A 144 7.55 2.00 3.36
CA LEU A 144 6.86 3.04 4.10
C LEU A 144 5.35 2.72 4.22
N TYR A 145 4.80 2.09 3.19
CA TYR A 145 3.37 1.82 3.07
C TYR A 145 3.04 0.35 3.22
N PHE A 146 1.91 0.10 3.86
CA PHE A 146 1.32 -1.23 4.02
C PHE A 146 -0.18 -1.13 3.75
N LYS A 147 -0.76 -2.23 3.27
CA LYS A 147 -2.19 -2.34 2.97
C LYS A 147 -2.82 -3.57 3.60
N PRO A 148 -4.07 -3.46 4.08
CA PRO A 148 -4.86 -4.63 4.45
C PRO A 148 -5.33 -5.39 3.20
N VAL A 149 -5.24 -6.70 3.22
CA VAL A 149 -5.76 -7.60 2.18
C VAL A 149 -6.61 -8.68 2.84
N MET A 150 -7.85 -8.81 2.36
CA MET A 150 -8.82 -9.82 2.80
C MET A 150 -8.97 -10.87 1.70
N LEU A 151 -8.54 -12.10 1.94
CA LEU A 151 -8.75 -13.23 1.02
C LEU A 151 -9.56 -14.34 1.70
N PRO A 152 -10.25 -15.19 0.91
CA PRO A 152 -10.91 -16.38 1.42
C PRO A 152 -10.04 -17.29 2.29
N ASP A 153 -10.61 -17.85 3.35
CA ASP A 153 -9.95 -18.84 4.20
C ASP A 153 -10.04 -20.24 3.57
N ILE A 154 -8.95 -20.66 2.93
CA ILE A 154 -8.84 -21.98 2.27
C ILE A 154 -9.19 -23.16 3.17
N SER A 155 -9.03 -23.03 4.49
CA SER A 155 -9.38 -24.09 5.45
C SER A 155 -10.89 -24.23 5.69
N THR A 156 -11.70 -23.37 5.09
CA THR A 156 -13.16 -23.44 5.20
C THR A 156 -13.87 -23.46 3.86
N LEU A 157 -13.11 -23.31 2.77
CA LEU A 157 -13.63 -23.36 1.41
C LEU A 157 -13.97 -24.81 1.02
N ALA A 158 -15.16 -24.99 0.44
CA ALA A 158 -15.56 -26.19 -0.25
C ALA A 158 -16.54 -25.80 -1.37
N GLY A 159 -16.36 -26.34 -2.58
CA GLY A 159 -17.18 -25.96 -3.72
C GLY A 159 -17.10 -26.94 -4.88
N SER A 160 -18.04 -26.80 -5.82
CA SER A 160 -18.12 -27.64 -7.03
C SER A 160 -17.26 -27.10 -8.18
N GLU A 161 -16.93 -25.82 -8.19
CA GLU A 161 -16.12 -25.21 -9.25
C GLU A 161 -14.63 -25.49 -9.05
N PRO A 162 -13.85 -25.79 -10.11
CA PRO A 162 -12.42 -26.03 -9.96
C PRO A 162 -11.66 -24.76 -9.55
N ILE A 163 -10.64 -24.91 -8.70
CA ILE A 163 -9.71 -23.84 -8.33
C ILE A 163 -8.44 -23.92 -9.19
N SER A 164 -7.87 -22.79 -9.57
CA SER A 164 -6.57 -22.77 -10.27
C SER A 164 -5.41 -23.02 -9.29
N LEU A 165 -4.33 -23.64 -9.76
CA LEU A 165 -3.13 -23.87 -8.94
C LEU A 165 -2.53 -22.56 -8.36
N PRO A 166 -2.36 -21.46 -9.12
CA PRO A 166 -1.88 -20.19 -8.56
C PRO A 166 -2.79 -19.64 -7.45
N GLU A 167 -4.11 -19.66 -7.66
CA GLU A 167 -5.08 -19.20 -6.66
C GLU A 167 -5.06 -20.08 -5.40
N CYS A 168 -5.00 -21.40 -5.55
CA CYS A 168 -4.87 -22.32 -4.43
C CYS A 168 -3.62 -22.04 -3.58
N LEU A 169 -2.48 -21.78 -4.23
CA LEU A 169 -1.22 -21.47 -3.55
C LEU A 169 -1.24 -20.08 -2.89
N GLU A 170 -1.90 -19.10 -3.52
CA GLU A 170 -2.10 -17.79 -2.91
C GLU A 170 -2.96 -17.89 -1.64
N LEU A 171 -4.10 -18.56 -1.71
CA LEU A 171 -4.96 -18.75 -0.53
C LEU A 171 -4.28 -19.58 0.57
N LEU A 172 -3.48 -20.59 0.20
CA LEU A 172 -2.65 -21.35 1.15
C LEU A 172 -1.68 -20.44 1.90
N THR A 173 -0.88 -19.68 1.16
CA THR A 173 0.16 -18.81 1.74
C THR A 173 -0.44 -17.59 2.43
N HIS A 174 -1.71 -17.25 2.17
CA HIS A 174 -2.46 -16.25 2.93
C HIS A 174 -3.01 -16.80 4.25
N LYS A 175 -3.55 -18.04 4.28
CA LYS A 175 -4.04 -18.67 5.53
C LYS A 175 -2.90 -19.06 6.46
N TRP A 176 -1.89 -19.73 5.92
CA TRP A 176 -0.66 -20.06 6.63
C TRP A 176 0.52 -19.40 5.95
N PRO A 177 0.70 -18.09 6.16
CA PRO A 177 1.95 -17.43 5.81
C PRO A 177 3.05 -18.18 6.54
N MET A 178 4.12 -18.50 5.82
CA MET A 178 5.17 -19.40 6.33
C MET A 178 4.79 -20.89 6.33
N SER A 179 3.89 -21.30 5.45
CA SER A 179 3.61 -22.70 5.20
C SER A 179 4.88 -23.48 4.82
N ASP A 180 5.10 -24.63 5.45
CA ASP A 180 5.92 -25.70 4.90
C ASP A 180 5.12 -26.50 3.87
N ILE A 181 5.69 -26.63 2.67
CA ILE A 181 5.07 -27.36 1.56
C ILE A 181 5.92 -28.60 1.25
N GLY A 182 5.30 -29.77 1.31
CA GLY A 182 5.92 -31.02 0.90
C GLY A 182 5.50 -31.40 -0.53
N ILE A 183 6.45 -31.80 -1.35
CA ILE A 183 6.22 -32.18 -2.75
C ILE A 183 6.79 -33.58 -2.98
N SER A 184 5.91 -34.53 -3.29
CA SER A 184 6.27 -35.91 -3.66
C SER A 184 5.61 -36.24 -5.00
N LEU A 185 6.21 -35.72 -6.07
CA LEU A 185 5.73 -35.88 -7.46
C LEU A 185 6.72 -36.70 -8.29
N LYS A 186 6.21 -37.53 -9.21
CA LYS A 186 7.01 -38.30 -10.18
C LYS A 186 7.46 -37.47 -11.39
N SER A 187 6.73 -36.40 -11.73
CA SER A 187 6.95 -35.58 -12.92
C SER A 187 7.69 -34.27 -12.60
N ASP A 188 8.91 -34.11 -13.13
CA ASP A 188 9.72 -32.88 -13.00
C ASP A 188 9.01 -31.64 -13.56
N GLU A 189 8.15 -31.81 -14.57
CA GLU A 189 7.43 -30.71 -15.20
C GLU A 189 6.30 -30.18 -14.30
N ASN A 190 5.63 -31.07 -13.55
CA ASN A 190 4.65 -30.66 -12.55
C ASN A 190 5.33 -29.95 -11.37
N VAL A 191 6.54 -30.38 -10.97
CA VAL A 191 7.36 -29.68 -9.98
C VAL A 191 7.71 -28.27 -10.45
N LYS A 192 8.17 -28.10 -11.70
CA LYS A 192 8.42 -26.77 -12.27
C LYS A 192 7.18 -25.90 -12.34
N THR A 193 6.06 -26.46 -12.81
CA THR A 193 4.78 -25.75 -12.91
C THR A 193 4.32 -25.22 -11.55
N LEU A 194 4.43 -26.05 -10.50
CA LEU A 194 4.14 -25.66 -9.13
C LEU A 194 5.08 -24.57 -8.64
N LEU A 195 6.40 -24.72 -8.83
CA LEU A 195 7.38 -23.71 -8.42
C LEU A 195 7.22 -22.38 -9.17
N MET A 196 6.81 -22.40 -10.43
CA MET A 196 6.51 -21.18 -11.21
C MET A 196 5.20 -20.53 -10.80
N SER A 197 4.22 -21.31 -10.33
CA SER A 197 2.92 -20.82 -9.86
C SER A 197 2.97 -20.26 -8.43
N LEU A 198 4.02 -20.56 -7.68
CA LEU A 198 4.18 -20.14 -6.29
C LEU A 198 4.84 -18.76 -6.19
N SER A 199 4.07 -17.74 -5.84
CA SER A 199 4.61 -16.41 -5.56
C SER A 199 5.59 -16.44 -4.37
N GLY A 200 6.71 -15.72 -4.50
CA GLY A 200 7.76 -15.73 -3.48
C GLY A 200 8.73 -16.88 -3.60
N ALA A 201 8.61 -17.71 -4.66
CA ALA A 201 9.57 -18.76 -4.98
C ALA A 201 10.77 -18.23 -5.76
N ARG A 202 10.66 -17.06 -6.40
CA ARG A 202 11.76 -16.45 -7.15
C ARG A 202 12.65 -15.64 -6.22
N PRO A 203 13.98 -15.56 -6.45
CA PRO A 203 14.88 -14.70 -5.68
C PRO A 203 14.49 -13.22 -5.71
N THR A 204 13.77 -12.83 -6.75
CA THR A 204 13.23 -11.50 -6.98
C THR A 204 11.87 -11.29 -6.32
N GLU A 205 11.33 -12.21 -5.54
CA GLU A 205 10.01 -12.01 -4.92
C GLU A 205 10.08 -12.07 -3.40
N ARG A 206 9.13 -11.39 -2.74
CA ARG A 206 8.95 -11.50 -1.31
C ARG A 206 8.51 -12.94 -0.99
N PRO A 207 9.25 -13.67 -0.18
CA PRO A 207 8.90 -15.04 0.18
C PRO A 207 7.53 -15.08 0.86
N ARG A 208 6.65 -15.98 0.42
CA ARG A 208 5.33 -16.21 1.05
C ARG A 208 5.26 -17.50 1.89
N PHE A 209 6.34 -18.28 1.90
CA PHE A 209 6.43 -19.60 2.55
C PHE A 209 7.75 -19.79 3.29
N ARG A 210 7.79 -20.81 4.17
CA ARG A 210 8.95 -21.09 5.03
C ARG A 210 9.95 -22.00 4.34
N SER A 211 9.50 -23.15 3.90
CA SER A 211 10.32 -24.11 3.18
C SER A 211 9.48 -24.93 2.22
N ILE A 212 10.16 -25.42 1.19
CA ILE A 212 9.61 -26.42 0.26
C ILE A 212 10.52 -27.63 0.33
N HIS A 213 9.96 -28.80 0.66
CA HIS A 213 10.69 -30.06 0.71
C HIS A 213 10.25 -30.91 -0.48
N ILE A 214 11.16 -31.12 -1.42
CA ILE A 214 10.94 -31.93 -2.63
C ILE A 214 11.59 -33.30 -2.39
N LEU A 215 10.80 -34.36 -2.48
CA LEU A 215 11.29 -35.72 -2.32
C LEU A 215 11.76 -36.28 -3.67
N GLY A 216 13.05 -36.62 -3.79
CA GLY A 216 13.60 -37.28 -4.98
C GLY A 216 14.92 -36.68 -5.49
N LYS A 217 15.28 -36.99 -6.75
CA LYS A 217 16.53 -36.55 -7.41
C LYS A 217 16.25 -35.76 -8.68
N ALA A 218 15.55 -34.63 -8.60
CA ALA A 218 15.41 -33.78 -9.77
C ALA A 218 15.03 -32.34 -9.42
N VAL A 219 15.69 -31.42 -10.13
CA VAL A 219 15.64 -29.96 -10.04
C VAL A 219 16.33 -29.40 -8.78
N LYS A 220 17.48 -28.74 -8.96
CA LYS A 220 18.00 -27.75 -8.00
C LYS A 220 17.36 -26.41 -8.35
N PRO A 221 16.30 -25.94 -7.67
CA PRO A 221 15.78 -24.61 -7.92
C PRO A 221 16.69 -23.60 -7.19
N SER A 222 16.82 -22.42 -7.76
CA SER A 222 17.68 -21.33 -7.29
C SER A 222 17.30 -20.57 -5.99
N PRO A 223 16.32 -20.93 -5.13
CA PRO A 223 16.16 -20.28 -3.83
C PRO A 223 16.77 -21.09 -2.67
N GLU A 224 17.33 -20.39 -1.68
CA GLU A 224 17.79 -20.92 -0.37
C GLU A 224 16.73 -21.74 0.39
N ARG A 225 15.45 -21.65 0.00
CA ARG A 225 14.27 -22.19 0.74
C ARG A 225 13.72 -23.50 0.20
N VAL A 226 14.26 -24.00 -0.92
CA VAL A 226 13.84 -25.28 -1.50
C VAL A 226 14.88 -26.34 -1.19
N ARG A 227 14.46 -27.39 -0.48
CA ARG A 227 15.32 -28.52 -0.11
C ARG A 227 14.91 -29.74 -0.90
N VAL A 228 15.88 -30.39 -1.52
CA VAL A 228 15.72 -31.71 -2.13
C VAL A 228 16.18 -32.74 -1.10
N VAL A 229 15.29 -33.62 -0.68
CA VAL A 229 15.54 -34.64 0.35
C VAL A 229 15.27 -36.04 -0.18
N ASP A 230 16.03 -37.02 0.30
CA ASP A 230 15.81 -38.43 -0.06
C ASP A 230 14.53 -38.99 0.60
N ASP A 231 14.20 -38.51 1.80
CA ASP A 231 12.96 -38.79 2.53
C ASP A 231 12.56 -37.61 3.41
N PHE A 232 11.31 -37.54 3.84
CA PHE A 232 10.87 -36.55 4.82
C PHE A 232 11.34 -36.92 6.22
N ASP A 233 11.96 -35.97 6.92
CA ASP A 233 12.33 -36.12 8.33
C ASP A 233 11.11 -36.47 9.19
N ALA A 234 11.24 -37.42 10.11
CA ALA A 234 10.19 -37.85 11.04
C ALA A 234 9.56 -36.69 11.84
N VAL A 235 10.30 -35.61 12.04
CA VAL A 235 9.84 -34.41 12.76
C VAL A 235 9.18 -33.38 11.82
N ALA A 236 9.37 -33.48 10.50
CA ALA A 236 8.84 -32.52 9.55
C ALA A 236 7.30 -32.57 9.47
N LYS A 237 6.67 -31.41 9.58
CA LYS A 237 5.21 -31.23 9.51
C LYS A 237 4.83 -30.15 8.50
N PHE A 238 4.04 -30.53 7.50
CA PHE A 238 3.62 -29.72 6.37
C PHE A 238 2.20 -29.18 6.54
N HIS A 239 1.97 -27.97 6.02
CA HIS A 239 0.65 -27.37 5.89
C HIS A 239 -0.04 -27.81 4.61
N MET A 240 0.76 -28.10 3.57
CA MET A 240 0.28 -28.66 2.32
C MET A 240 1.22 -29.74 1.81
N LEU A 241 0.65 -30.83 1.31
CA LEU A 241 1.39 -31.90 0.64
C LEU A 241 0.84 -32.13 -0.77
N PHE A 242 1.73 -32.19 -1.77
CA PHE A 242 1.41 -32.61 -3.13
C PHE A 242 1.88 -34.04 -3.38
N LEU A 243 0.99 -34.90 -3.86
CA LEU A 243 1.25 -36.33 -4.01
C LEU A 243 0.61 -36.91 -5.28
N ASP A 244 1.37 -37.66 -6.07
CA ASP A 244 0.85 -38.43 -7.21
C ASP A 244 1.06 -39.95 -7.10
N ASP A 245 1.55 -40.43 -5.94
CA ASP A 245 1.75 -41.85 -5.65
C ASP A 245 0.85 -42.34 -4.48
N PRO A 246 -0.21 -43.11 -4.76
CA PRO A 246 -1.11 -43.64 -3.73
C PRO A 246 -0.40 -44.52 -2.69
N LEU A 247 0.68 -45.21 -3.05
CA LEU A 247 1.38 -46.16 -2.16
C LEU A 247 2.08 -45.45 -0.99
N ARG A 248 2.33 -44.15 -1.11
CA ARG A 248 3.04 -43.35 -0.10
C ARG A 248 2.11 -42.63 0.89
N LEU A 249 0.79 -42.63 0.64
CA LEU A 249 -0.19 -41.97 1.51
C LEU A 249 -0.09 -42.47 2.98
N GLY A 250 0.14 -43.78 3.16
CA GLY A 250 0.26 -44.40 4.48
C GLY A 250 1.50 -43.95 5.28
N GLN A 251 2.60 -43.63 4.58
CA GLN A 251 3.86 -43.16 5.18
C GLN A 251 3.80 -41.65 5.45
N ILE A 252 3.26 -40.88 4.51
CA ILE A 252 3.40 -39.41 4.54
C ILE A 252 2.28 -38.72 5.34
N LYS A 253 1.15 -39.39 5.60
CA LYS A 253 0.03 -38.81 6.38
C LYS A 253 0.43 -38.30 7.78
N ASN A 254 1.48 -38.87 8.38
CA ASN A 254 1.95 -38.44 9.69
C ASN A 254 2.74 -37.13 9.62
N HIS A 255 3.11 -36.66 8.45
CA HIS A 255 3.80 -35.38 8.24
C HIS A 255 2.82 -34.23 8.01
N LEU A 256 1.51 -34.44 8.12
CA LEU A 256 0.51 -33.39 8.00
C LEU A 256 0.23 -32.72 9.36
N ARG A 257 0.10 -31.39 9.37
CA ARG A 257 -0.38 -30.62 10.53
C ARG A 257 -1.90 -30.78 10.71
N SER A 258 -2.46 -30.37 11.85
CA SER A 258 -3.91 -30.27 12.03
C SER A 258 -4.52 -29.35 10.96
N LYS A 259 -5.68 -29.75 10.38
CA LYS A 259 -6.40 -29.03 9.29
C LYS A 259 -5.55 -28.71 8.04
N SER A 260 -4.46 -29.42 7.82
CA SER A 260 -3.62 -29.27 6.61
C SER A 260 -4.33 -29.78 5.35
N LEU A 261 -3.75 -29.41 4.21
CA LEU A 261 -4.26 -29.72 2.89
C LEU A 261 -3.42 -30.79 2.19
N LEU A 262 -4.09 -31.65 1.44
CA LEU A 262 -3.50 -32.71 0.64
C LEU A 262 -4.00 -32.56 -0.80
N CYS A 263 -3.10 -32.25 -1.73
CA CYS A 263 -3.42 -32.19 -3.15
C CYS A 263 -2.90 -33.45 -3.84
N VAL A 264 -3.81 -34.24 -4.40
CA VAL A 264 -3.52 -35.57 -4.93
C VAL A 264 -4.02 -35.76 -6.36
N ARG A 265 -3.32 -36.62 -7.11
CA ARG A 265 -3.73 -37.04 -8.45
C ARG A 265 -4.12 -38.51 -8.46
N GLY A 266 -5.29 -38.83 -9.03
CA GLY A 266 -5.70 -40.21 -9.33
C GLY A 266 -5.82 -41.17 -8.13
N ILE A 267 -6.00 -40.66 -6.91
CA ILE A 267 -6.24 -41.49 -5.71
C ILE A 267 -7.75 -41.71 -5.54
N PRO A 268 -8.23 -42.96 -5.37
CA PRO A 268 -9.65 -43.23 -5.16
C PRO A 268 -10.18 -42.55 -3.89
N GLU A 269 -11.33 -41.89 -3.99
CA GLU A 269 -12.01 -41.21 -2.88
C GLU A 269 -12.19 -42.11 -1.65
N SER A 270 -12.49 -43.39 -1.84
CA SER A 270 -12.63 -44.38 -0.76
C SER A 270 -11.39 -44.53 0.13
N SER A 271 -10.20 -44.19 -0.38
CA SER A 271 -8.93 -44.26 0.38
C SER A 271 -8.70 -43.04 1.28
N LEU A 272 -9.45 -41.95 1.05
CA LEU A 272 -9.26 -40.65 1.71
C LEU A 272 -10.48 -40.27 2.57
N SER A 273 -11.69 -40.62 2.15
CA SER A 273 -12.96 -40.17 2.73
C SER A 273 -13.14 -40.49 4.23
N GLU A 274 -12.43 -41.49 4.78
CA GLU A 274 -12.46 -41.79 6.22
C GLU A 274 -11.84 -40.68 7.09
N ARG A 275 -10.87 -39.94 6.55
CA ARG A 275 -10.08 -38.95 7.30
C ARG A 275 -9.97 -37.59 6.63
N PHE A 276 -10.35 -37.49 5.37
CA PHE A 276 -10.27 -36.27 4.60
C PHE A 276 -11.62 -35.97 3.95
N LYS A 277 -11.91 -34.69 3.80
CA LYS A 277 -13.04 -34.17 3.03
C LYS A 277 -12.51 -33.56 1.74
N MET A 278 -13.06 -33.94 0.59
CA MET A 278 -12.73 -33.30 -0.68
C MET A 278 -13.19 -31.84 -0.65
N ALA A 279 -12.31 -30.93 -1.08
CA ALA A 279 -12.57 -29.50 -1.12
C ALA A 279 -12.86 -29.03 -2.56
N PHE A 280 -11.94 -29.27 -3.50
CA PHE A 280 -12.00 -28.77 -4.88
C PHE A 280 -11.30 -29.69 -5.90
N GLN A 281 -11.67 -29.58 -7.17
CA GLN A 281 -10.78 -29.98 -8.27
C GLN A 281 -9.74 -28.87 -8.52
N VAL A 282 -8.50 -29.24 -8.82
CA VAL A 282 -7.40 -28.30 -9.07
C VAL A 282 -7.03 -28.31 -10.55
N THR A 283 -6.95 -27.12 -11.16
CA THR A 283 -6.56 -26.93 -12.57
C THR A 283 -5.20 -26.24 -12.67
N GLY A 284 -4.56 -26.30 -13.85
CA GLY A 284 -3.28 -25.64 -14.12
C GLY A 284 -2.06 -26.55 -14.05
N PHE A 285 -2.22 -27.82 -13.64
CA PHE A 285 -1.25 -28.86 -13.97
C PHE A 285 -1.39 -29.30 -15.43
N LYS A 286 -0.35 -29.91 -15.99
CA LYS A 286 -0.36 -30.41 -17.38
C LYS A 286 -1.31 -31.60 -17.58
N GLU A 287 -1.48 -32.38 -16.52
CA GLU A 287 -2.37 -33.55 -16.48
C GLU A 287 -3.65 -33.16 -15.73
N ASP A 288 -4.80 -33.53 -16.29
CA ASP A 288 -6.10 -33.38 -15.63
C ASP A 288 -6.24 -34.42 -14.49
N ASP A 289 -7.21 -34.23 -13.58
CA ASP A 289 -7.53 -35.10 -12.42
C ASP A 289 -6.76 -34.85 -11.11
N TRP A 290 -6.51 -33.57 -10.77
CA TRP A 290 -6.01 -33.18 -9.44
C TRP A 290 -7.17 -32.79 -8.51
N THR A 291 -7.09 -33.24 -7.26
CA THR A 291 -8.10 -32.94 -6.24
C THR A 291 -7.44 -32.48 -4.94
N LEU A 292 -8.03 -31.44 -4.35
CA LEU A 292 -7.63 -30.88 -3.05
C LEU A 292 -8.50 -31.48 -1.95
N TRP A 293 -7.85 -31.98 -0.90
CA TRP A 293 -8.48 -32.64 0.25
C TRP A 293 -8.06 -31.95 1.54
N GLN A 294 -8.99 -31.86 2.49
CA GLN A 294 -8.77 -31.29 3.80
C GLN A 294 -8.82 -32.37 4.88
N LEU A 295 -7.89 -32.36 5.82
CA LEU A 295 -7.87 -33.29 6.95
C LEU A 295 -9.02 -33.01 7.94
N ASN A 296 -9.82 -34.03 8.27
CA ASN A 296 -10.89 -33.96 9.27
C ASN A 296 -10.33 -33.82 10.69
N ALA A 297 -10.99 -33.04 11.54
CA ALA A 297 -10.70 -33.02 12.98
C ALA A 297 -10.97 -34.41 13.58
N MET A 298 -10.06 -34.93 14.41
CA MET A 298 -10.17 -36.28 14.98
C MET A 298 -11.41 -36.37 15.90
N SER A 299 -12.20 -37.46 15.77
CA SER A 299 -13.50 -37.63 16.45
C SER A 299 -13.50 -37.75 17.99
N THR A 300 -12.36 -37.57 18.65
CA THR A 300 -12.30 -37.42 20.12
C THR A 300 -12.65 -36.00 20.57
N GLU A 301 -12.82 -35.07 19.63
CA GLU A 301 -13.23 -33.70 19.91
C GLU A 301 -14.75 -33.63 20.14
N PRO A 302 -15.22 -32.80 21.11
CA PRO A 302 -16.64 -32.59 21.29
C PRO A 302 -17.22 -32.10 19.96
N ARG A 303 -18.37 -32.68 19.55
CA ARG A 303 -19.14 -32.15 18.42
C ARG A 303 -19.26 -30.63 18.57
N PRO A 304 -19.25 -29.84 17.48
CA PRO A 304 -19.43 -28.39 17.51
C PRO A 304 -20.75 -27.90 18.14
N GLU A 305 -21.54 -28.80 18.74
CA GLU A 305 -22.86 -28.58 19.29
C GLU A 305 -22.84 -27.98 20.71
N THR A 306 -21.73 -28.01 21.48
CA THR A 306 -21.74 -27.56 22.89
C THR A 306 -20.68 -26.51 23.23
N CYS A 307 -21.09 -25.24 23.36
CA CYS A 307 -20.31 -24.18 24.01
C CYS A 307 -20.54 -24.22 25.53
N GLY A 308 -20.20 -25.34 26.18
CA GLY A 308 -20.71 -25.69 27.52
C GLY A 308 -20.40 -24.71 28.68
N ASN A 309 -19.41 -23.81 28.53
CA ASN A 309 -19.06 -22.75 29.48
C ASN A 309 -19.22 -21.33 28.90
N ALA A 310 -19.82 -21.18 27.71
CA ALA A 310 -19.98 -19.89 27.09
C ALA A 310 -21.19 -19.12 27.63
N ILE A 311 -21.03 -17.80 27.71
CA ILE A 311 -22.08 -16.84 28.04
C ILE A 311 -22.28 -15.97 26.80
N VAL A 312 -23.53 -15.92 26.32
CA VAL A 312 -23.88 -15.12 25.15
C VAL A 312 -24.51 -13.81 25.60
N PHE A 313 -23.89 -12.71 25.22
CA PHE A 313 -24.39 -11.36 25.42
C PHE A 313 -24.95 -10.84 24.09
N ALA A 314 -26.25 -10.59 24.00
CA ALA A 314 -26.87 -10.20 22.73
C ALA A 314 -27.75 -8.95 22.86
N CYS A 315 -27.61 -8.00 21.93
CA CYS A 315 -28.49 -6.82 21.88
C CYS A 315 -29.95 -7.23 21.60
N PRO A 316 -30.96 -6.57 22.21
CA PRO A 316 -32.38 -6.96 22.05
C PRO A 316 -32.95 -6.77 20.63
N ASP A 317 -32.32 -5.92 19.82
CA ASP A 317 -32.64 -5.73 18.40
C ASP A 317 -32.16 -6.89 17.53
N GLN A 318 -31.43 -7.85 18.10
CA GLN A 318 -31.10 -9.14 17.50
C GLN A 318 -32.04 -10.24 18.03
N PRO A 319 -32.54 -11.14 17.17
CA PRO A 319 -33.40 -12.23 17.62
C PRO A 319 -32.63 -13.20 18.54
N ILE A 320 -32.81 -13.06 19.85
CA ILE A 320 -32.24 -13.91 20.90
C ILE A 320 -32.61 -15.40 20.66
N SER A 321 -33.78 -15.67 20.09
CA SER A 321 -34.26 -17.02 19.80
C SER A 321 -33.42 -17.80 18.76
N SER A 322 -32.62 -17.11 17.93
CA SER A 322 -31.65 -17.76 17.02
C SER A 322 -30.32 -18.08 17.68
N ILE A 323 -30.15 -17.82 18.98
CA ILE A 323 -28.87 -18.01 19.70
C ILE A 323 -29.03 -19.04 20.81
N GLU A 324 -30.24 -19.21 21.35
CA GLU A 324 -30.60 -20.22 22.37
C GLU A 324 -30.32 -21.67 21.94
N SER A 325 -30.15 -21.94 20.65
CA SER A 325 -29.78 -23.26 20.11
C SER A 325 -28.28 -23.58 20.15
N LEU A 326 -27.41 -22.64 20.56
CA LEU A 326 -26.02 -22.92 20.95
C LEU A 326 -26.08 -23.65 22.30
N SER A 327 -26.26 -24.97 22.25
CA SER A 327 -26.78 -25.75 23.37
C SER A 327 -25.99 -25.55 24.69
N ALA A 328 -26.76 -25.33 25.77
CA ALA A 328 -26.35 -25.11 27.17
C ALA A 328 -25.75 -23.74 27.56
N ALA A 329 -25.56 -22.77 26.65
CA ALA A 329 -24.99 -21.46 27.00
C ALA A 329 -25.99 -20.52 27.73
N LYS A 330 -25.52 -19.81 28.77
CA LYS A 330 -26.32 -18.79 29.48
C LYS A 330 -26.44 -17.54 28.60
N CYS A 331 -27.66 -17.15 28.22
CA CYS A 331 -27.90 -15.91 27.48
C CYS A 331 -28.18 -14.73 28.44
N VAL A 332 -27.50 -13.60 28.22
CA VAL A 332 -27.67 -12.36 28.97
C VAL A 332 -28.01 -11.24 27.96
N PRO A 333 -29.16 -10.57 28.08
CA PRO A 333 -29.46 -9.42 27.23
C PRO A 333 -28.41 -8.33 27.42
N LEU A 334 -27.85 -7.83 26.32
CA LEU A 334 -26.83 -6.77 26.30
C LEU A 334 -27.47 -5.40 26.54
N LEU A 335 -28.00 -5.24 27.75
CA LEU A 335 -28.61 -4.03 28.29
C LEU A 335 -27.79 -3.56 29.49
N ARG A 336 -27.59 -2.25 29.63
CA ARG A 336 -26.73 -1.65 30.66
C ARG A 336 -27.01 -2.20 32.07
N ASP A 337 -28.28 -2.22 32.48
CA ASP A 337 -28.67 -2.70 33.81
C ASP A 337 -28.43 -4.20 34.01
N ARG A 338 -28.64 -5.00 32.95
CA ARG A 338 -28.45 -6.47 32.99
C ARG A 338 -26.99 -6.85 33.04
N VAL A 339 -26.14 -6.12 32.32
CA VAL A 339 -24.69 -6.30 32.37
C VAL A 339 -24.15 -5.92 33.74
N ARG A 340 -24.60 -4.80 34.33
CA ARG A 340 -24.23 -4.42 35.70
C ARG A 340 -24.66 -5.48 36.72
N GLU A 341 -25.88 -6.01 36.60
CA GLU A 341 -26.36 -7.10 37.44
C GLU A 341 -25.47 -8.35 37.30
N PHE A 342 -25.09 -8.71 36.06
CA PHE A 342 -24.17 -9.81 35.80
C PHE A 342 -22.79 -9.62 36.45
N CYS A 343 -22.17 -8.45 36.26
CA CYS A 343 -20.87 -8.12 36.87
C CYS A 343 -20.93 -8.24 38.41
N GLY A 344 -22.04 -7.84 39.03
CA GLY A 344 -22.23 -8.00 40.47
C GLY A 344 -22.44 -9.44 40.96
N GLN A 345 -22.87 -10.36 40.09
CA GLN A 345 -23.21 -11.75 40.45
C GLN A 345 -22.14 -12.78 40.07
N ASN A 346 -21.28 -12.50 39.08
CA ASN A 346 -20.32 -13.49 38.55
C ASN A 346 -19.26 -13.93 39.58
N ASN A 347 -18.98 -13.11 40.61
CA ASN A 347 -18.03 -13.40 41.70
C ASN A 347 -16.65 -13.90 41.19
N GLY A 348 -16.17 -13.39 40.06
CA GLY A 348 -14.84 -13.71 39.49
C GLY A 348 -14.71 -15.10 38.86
N LYS A 349 -15.82 -15.77 38.52
CA LYS A 349 -15.76 -17.03 37.76
C LYS A 349 -15.32 -16.79 36.32
N ARG A 350 -14.41 -17.64 35.84
CA ARG A 350 -13.94 -17.61 34.44
C ARG A 350 -15.01 -18.14 33.48
N TYR A 351 -15.15 -17.54 32.30
CA TYR A 351 -16.10 -17.95 31.26
C TYR A 351 -15.60 -17.64 29.85
N ASP A 352 -16.27 -18.17 28.83
CA ASP A 352 -16.09 -17.75 27.43
C ASP A 352 -17.20 -16.78 27.03
N ALA A 353 -16.88 -15.68 26.38
CA ALA A 353 -17.84 -14.64 26.02
C ALA A 353 -18.15 -14.68 24.52
N VAL A 354 -19.44 -14.75 24.16
CA VAL A 354 -19.91 -14.47 22.80
C VAL A 354 -20.72 -13.18 22.86
N VAL A 355 -20.23 -12.12 22.22
CA VAL A 355 -20.88 -10.80 22.22
C VAL A 355 -21.49 -10.58 20.84
N ILE A 356 -22.81 -10.44 20.79
CA ILE A 356 -23.57 -10.14 19.58
C ILE A 356 -24.02 -8.69 19.67
N ASP A 357 -23.30 -7.86 18.92
CA ASP A 357 -23.44 -6.40 18.92
C ASP A 357 -24.66 -5.95 18.11
N SER A 358 -25.01 -4.67 18.22
CA SER A 358 -26.10 -4.08 17.44
C SER A 358 -25.71 -3.92 15.97
N ILE A 359 -26.69 -4.18 15.10
CA ILE A 359 -26.56 -4.07 13.63
C ILE A 359 -26.53 -2.63 13.14
N ASN A 360 -27.02 -1.70 13.96
CA ASN A 360 -27.13 -0.29 13.58
C ASN A 360 -25.89 0.47 14.02
N LYS A 361 -25.57 0.45 15.31
CA LYS A 361 -24.39 1.12 15.86
C LYS A 361 -23.81 0.26 16.97
N SER A 362 -22.51 0.00 16.91
CA SER A 362 -21.86 -0.82 17.94
C SER A 362 -22.06 -0.22 19.32
N ILE A 363 -22.29 -1.07 20.33
CA ILE A 363 -22.30 -0.66 21.73
C ILE A 363 -20.99 0.02 22.15
N ILE A 364 -19.88 -0.30 21.48
CA ILE A 364 -18.55 0.29 21.70
C ILE A 364 -18.59 1.81 21.47
N THR A 365 -19.40 2.26 20.51
CA THR A 365 -19.51 3.68 20.12
C THR A 365 -20.73 4.39 20.71
N THR A 366 -21.71 3.64 21.22
CA THR A 366 -23.00 4.20 21.66
C THR A 366 -23.23 4.18 23.17
N TRP A 367 -22.61 3.24 23.89
CA TRP A 367 -22.69 3.25 25.36
C TRP A 367 -21.80 4.35 25.92
N ALA A 368 -22.27 4.97 27.00
CA ALA A 368 -21.44 5.89 27.77
C ALA A 368 -20.27 5.09 28.37
N GLY A 369 -19.08 5.67 28.38
CA GLY A 369 -17.88 5.02 28.91
C GLY A 369 -18.06 4.57 30.36
N ALA A 370 -18.87 5.27 31.14
CA ALA A 370 -19.19 4.89 32.53
C ALA A 370 -19.84 3.50 32.66
N ASP A 371 -20.55 3.04 31.63
CA ASP A 371 -21.17 1.72 31.59
C ASP A 371 -20.28 0.71 30.86
N LEU A 372 -19.74 1.09 29.70
CA LEU A 372 -18.96 0.22 28.84
C LEU A 372 -17.64 -0.20 29.50
N VAL A 373 -16.89 0.74 30.07
CA VAL A 373 -15.55 0.45 30.62
C VAL A 373 -15.64 -0.51 31.80
N LEU A 374 -16.66 -0.39 32.67
CA LEU A 374 -16.87 -1.33 33.78
C LEU A 374 -17.07 -2.76 33.28
N TRP A 375 -17.78 -2.94 32.16
CA TRP A 375 -17.98 -4.26 31.58
C TRP A 375 -16.74 -4.79 30.87
N LEU A 376 -16.02 -3.93 30.14
CA LEU A 376 -14.74 -4.31 29.52
C LEU A 376 -13.71 -4.74 30.57
N GLN A 377 -13.71 -4.12 31.76
CA GLN A 377 -12.89 -4.54 32.90
C GLN A 377 -13.26 -5.94 33.40
N GLU A 378 -14.55 -6.26 33.51
CA GLU A 378 -15.00 -7.62 33.86
C GLU A 378 -14.61 -8.64 32.80
N LEU A 379 -14.77 -8.30 31.51
CA LEU A 379 -14.34 -9.18 30.40
C LEU A 379 -12.83 -9.44 30.45
N LEU A 380 -12.02 -8.41 30.68
CA LEU A 380 -10.56 -8.54 30.77
C LEU A 380 -10.12 -9.47 31.91
N VAL A 381 -10.80 -9.43 33.05
CA VAL A 381 -10.46 -10.22 34.24
C VAL A 381 -11.02 -11.64 34.17
N SER A 382 -12.24 -11.82 33.66
CA SER A 382 -12.99 -13.07 33.80
C SER A 382 -13.12 -13.88 32.50
N ALA A 383 -12.96 -13.27 31.32
CA ALA A 383 -13.07 -14.04 30.07
C ALA A 383 -11.80 -14.87 29.81
N ASN A 384 -11.95 -16.08 29.29
CA ASN A 384 -10.85 -16.86 28.69
C ASN A 384 -10.77 -16.60 27.18
N SER A 385 -11.94 -16.53 26.54
CA SER A 385 -12.10 -16.19 25.14
C SER A 385 -13.20 -15.15 24.92
N ILE A 386 -13.07 -14.30 23.89
CA ILE A 386 -14.09 -13.35 23.45
C ILE A 386 -14.31 -13.50 21.96
N ILE A 387 -15.53 -13.89 21.57
CA ILE A 387 -16.00 -13.83 20.19
C ILE A 387 -16.93 -12.63 20.06
N TRP A 388 -16.48 -11.59 19.37
CA TRP A 388 -17.31 -10.42 19.07
C TRP A 388 -17.95 -10.57 17.70
N VAL A 389 -19.26 -10.42 17.61
CA VAL A 389 -20.05 -10.61 16.40
C VAL A 389 -20.68 -9.28 16.01
N THR A 390 -20.42 -8.82 14.80
CA THR A 390 -21.01 -7.60 14.23
C THR A 390 -21.56 -7.85 12.85
N GLN A 391 -22.54 -7.03 12.44
CA GLN A 391 -22.93 -6.92 11.04
C GLN A 391 -22.23 -5.71 10.39
N GLN A 392 -21.43 -5.98 9.37
CA GLN A 392 -20.75 -4.99 8.56
C GLN A 392 -21.71 -4.49 7.51
N SER A 393 -22.30 -3.33 7.77
CA SER A 393 -23.05 -2.64 6.75
C SER A 393 -22.09 -1.74 5.97
N SER A 394 -22.02 -1.94 4.66
CA SER A 394 -21.39 -0.98 3.73
C SER A 394 -22.02 0.43 3.81
N ARG A 395 -23.15 0.55 4.51
CA ARG A 395 -23.92 1.78 4.74
C ARG A 395 -23.61 2.46 6.07
N ASN A 396 -22.70 1.93 6.89
CA ASN A 396 -22.50 2.48 8.23
C ASN A 396 -21.09 2.21 8.83
N PRO A 397 -20.32 3.25 9.19
CA PRO A 397 -18.99 3.08 9.79
C PRO A 397 -18.98 2.69 11.28
N TYR A 398 -20.12 2.82 11.99
CA TYR A 398 -20.21 2.60 13.44
C TYR A 398 -20.19 1.13 13.89
N THR A 399 -20.31 0.17 12.97
CA THR A 399 -20.29 -1.26 13.31
C THR A 399 -18.91 -1.92 13.13
N ASN A 400 -17.96 -1.23 12.49
CA ASN A 400 -16.69 -1.80 12.05
C ASN A 400 -15.51 -1.39 12.96
N VAL A 401 -15.66 -1.57 14.28
CA VAL A 401 -14.73 -1.00 15.29
C VAL A 401 -14.21 -1.97 16.36
N ALA A 402 -14.70 -3.21 16.39
CA ALA A 402 -14.41 -4.15 17.49
C ALA A 402 -12.98 -4.73 17.45
N GLY A 403 -12.42 -4.98 16.26
CA GLY A 403 -11.17 -5.74 16.13
C GLY A 403 -10.00 -5.19 16.92
N THR A 404 -9.77 -3.87 16.88
CA THR A 404 -8.67 -3.23 17.61
C THR A 404 -8.92 -3.08 19.09
N LEU A 405 -10.16 -2.97 19.52
CA LEU A 405 -10.48 -3.08 20.94
C LEU A 405 -10.04 -4.45 21.46
N LEU A 406 -10.42 -5.52 20.76
CA LEU A 406 -10.01 -6.88 21.12
C LEU A 406 -8.49 -7.04 21.12
N ARG A 407 -7.78 -6.49 20.13
CA ARG A 407 -6.31 -6.47 20.12
C ARG A 407 -5.72 -5.69 21.30
N THR A 408 -6.36 -4.60 21.71
CA THR A 408 -5.94 -3.83 22.88
C THR A 408 -6.09 -4.66 24.15
N LEU A 409 -7.26 -5.28 24.35
CA LEU A 409 -7.51 -6.15 25.50
C LEU A 409 -6.54 -7.34 25.53
N GLN A 410 -6.30 -7.99 24.39
CA GLN A 410 -5.35 -9.08 24.28
C GLN A 410 -3.89 -8.61 24.50
N SER A 411 -3.54 -7.40 24.08
CA SER A 411 -2.21 -6.85 24.35
C SER A 411 -1.98 -6.61 25.86
N GLU A 412 -3.03 -6.26 26.60
CA GLU A 412 -3.01 -6.06 28.04
C GLU A 412 -3.13 -7.38 28.83
N GLN A 413 -3.83 -8.38 28.27
CA GLN A 413 -3.95 -9.74 28.81
C GLN A 413 -3.61 -10.76 27.72
N PRO A 414 -2.33 -11.16 27.55
CA PRO A 414 -1.88 -12.03 26.45
C PRO A 414 -2.52 -13.42 26.42
N THR A 415 -3.05 -13.90 27.55
CA THR A 415 -3.77 -15.18 27.63
C THR A 415 -5.22 -15.10 27.18
N LEU A 416 -5.76 -13.89 26.99
CA LEU A 416 -7.09 -13.70 26.44
C LEU A 416 -7.10 -14.03 24.95
N GLN A 417 -7.87 -15.04 24.58
CA GLN A 417 -8.11 -15.36 23.19
C GLN A 417 -9.25 -14.50 22.65
N VAL A 418 -9.10 -13.95 21.46
CA VAL A 418 -10.11 -13.05 20.88
C VAL A 418 -10.32 -13.36 19.41
N THR A 419 -11.57 -13.24 18.95
CA THR A 419 -11.93 -13.24 17.53
C THR A 419 -13.09 -12.28 17.34
N TRP A 420 -13.08 -11.61 16.20
CA TRP A 420 -14.14 -10.77 15.70
C TRP A 420 -14.68 -11.37 14.40
N LEU A 421 -15.94 -11.78 14.46
CA LEU A 421 -16.74 -12.23 13.33
C LEU A 421 -17.58 -11.07 12.80
N SER A 422 -17.30 -10.70 11.57
CA SER A 422 -18.01 -9.65 10.87
C SER A 422 -18.82 -10.27 9.75
N PHE A 423 -20.13 -10.04 9.71
CA PHE A 423 -21.01 -10.55 8.65
C PHE A 423 -21.33 -9.43 7.67
N GLY A 424 -21.23 -9.67 6.36
CA GLY A 424 -21.74 -8.73 5.36
C GLY A 424 -23.27 -8.62 5.38
N ASP A 425 -23.86 -8.16 4.28
CA ASP A 425 -25.32 -8.06 4.10
C ASP A 425 -26.00 -9.45 3.92
N THR A 426 -25.58 -10.45 4.70
CA THR A 426 -26.16 -11.82 4.72
C THR A 426 -27.19 -11.96 5.84
N GLU A 427 -28.39 -12.45 5.51
CA GLU A 427 -29.53 -12.53 6.44
C GLU A 427 -29.80 -13.96 6.98
N GLU A 428 -29.02 -14.97 6.57
CA GLU A 428 -29.28 -16.36 6.96
C GLU A 428 -28.75 -16.70 8.36
N LYS A 429 -29.69 -16.90 9.30
CA LYS A 429 -29.41 -17.27 10.71
C LYS A 429 -28.56 -18.53 10.86
N SER A 430 -28.76 -19.54 10.01
CA SER A 430 -28.00 -20.80 10.02
C SER A 430 -26.50 -20.57 9.77
N VAL A 431 -26.17 -19.65 8.85
CA VAL A 431 -24.79 -19.30 8.50
C VAL A 431 -24.10 -18.60 9.66
N VAL A 432 -24.80 -17.69 10.35
CA VAL A 432 -24.28 -16.99 11.55
C VAL A 432 -23.97 -17.99 12.66
N GLN A 433 -24.90 -18.89 12.98
CA GLN A 433 -24.72 -19.91 14.01
C GLN A 433 -23.55 -20.85 13.71
N ALA A 434 -23.50 -21.40 12.49
CA ALA A 434 -22.42 -22.28 12.07
C ALA A 434 -21.06 -21.57 12.11
N SER A 435 -21.05 -20.27 11.77
CA SER A 435 -19.85 -19.45 11.80
C SER A 435 -19.32 -19.21 13.22
N ILE A 436 -20.21 -18.90 14.17
CA ILE A 436 -19.85 -18.73 15.60
C ILE A 436 -19.32 -20.05 16.17
N ALA A 437 -20.03 -21.16 15.97
CA ALA A 437 -19.64 -22.46 16.52
C ALA A 437 -18.26 -22.91 16.00
N SER A 438 -18.02 -22.72 14.70
CA SER A 438 -16.72 -23.07 14.14
C SER A 438 -15.61 -22.08 14.51
N ALA A 439 -15.89 -20.77 14.69
CA ALA A 439 -14.91 -19.85 15.23
C ALA A 439 -14.51 -20.20 16.67
N TYR A 440 -15.47 -20.60 17.50
CA TYR A 440 -15.21 -21.07 18.87
C TYR A 440 -14.36 -22.34 18.89
N SER A 441 -14.67 -23.32 18.04
CA SER A 441 -13.84 -24.51 17.86
C SER A 441 -12.41 -24.17 17.43
N THR A 442 -12.28 -23.25 16.47
CA THR A 442 -10.99 -22.80 15.93
C THR A 442 -10.14 -22.06 16.99
N LEU A 443 -10.75 -21.18 17.78
CA LEU A 443 -10.11 -20.50 18.91
C LEU A 443 -9.57 -21.48 19.97
N ASN A 444 -10.40 -22.44 20.39
CA ASN A 444 -10.02 -23.46 21.36
C ASN A 444 -8.85 -24.35 20.88
N GLN A 445 -8.65 -24.45 19.56
CA GLN A 445 -7.53 -25.18 18.95
C GLN A 445 -6.26 -24.33 18.83
N GLY A 446 -6.28 -23.05 19.23
CA GLY A 446 -5.13 -22.16 19.27
C GLY A 446 -4.88 -21.36 17.98
N GLU A 447 -5.85 -21.29 17.07
CA GLU A 447 -5.78 -20.33 15.95
C GLU A 447 -6.06 -18.91 16.46
N ASN A 448 -5.25 -17.94 16.01
CA ASN A 448 -5.24 -16.56 16.52
C ASN A 448 -5.70 -15.52 15.49
N ASP A 449 -6.44 -15.93 14.46
CA ASP A 449 -7.05 -15.02 13.48
C ASP A 449 -8.09 -14.14 14.21
N VAL A 450 -7.83 -12.84 14.35
CA VAL A 450 -8.73 -11.94 15.08
C VAL A 450 -9.81 -11.37 14.19
N ARG A 451 -9.54 -11.04 12.93
CA ARG A 451 -10.58 -10.51 12.04
C ARG A 451 -10.98 -11.55 11.00
N ILE A 452 -12.21 -12.03 11.11
CA ILE A 452 -12.83 -12.96 10.16
C ILE A 452 -14.09 -12.30 9.62
N GLU A 453 -14.14 -12.10 8.30
CA GLU A 453 -15.31 -11.58 7.60
C GLU A 453 -16.04 -12.72 6.91
N VAL A 454 -17.38 -12.75 7.01
CA VAL A 454 -18.23 -13.78 6.42
C VAL A 454 -19.18 -13.11 5.43
N ASN A 455 -18.91 -13.32 4.14
CA ASN A 455 -19.73 -12.82 3.03
C ASN A 455 -20.08 -14.00 2.13
N ASP A 456 -21.35 -14.10 1.70
CA ASP A 456 -21.83 -15.17 0.82
C ASP A 456 -21.50 -16.58 1.33
N SER A 457 -21.61 -16.80 2.64
CA SER A 457 -21.22 -18.03 3.34
C SER A 457 -19.72 -18.41 3.25
N GLN A 458 -18.88 -17.55 2.69
CA GLN A 458 -17.44 -17.72 2.63
C GLN A 458 -16.75 -16.88 3.71
N ARG A 459 -15.79 -17.49 4.40
CA ARG A 459 -14.93 -16.78 5.35
C ARG A 459 -13.76 -16.15 4.63
N ARG A 460 -13.41 -14.95 5.05
CA ARG A 460 -12.23 -14.20 4.61
C ARG A 460 -11.44 -13.76 5.83
N ILE A 461 -10.12 -13.77 5.70
CA ILE A 461 -9.17 -13.42 6.77
C ILE A 461 -8.26 -12.29 6.35
N LEU A 462 -7.89 -11.44 7.31
CA LEU A 462 -7.07 -10.25 7.08
C LEU A 462 -5.58 -10.56 7.11
N ARG A 463 -4.82 -9.98 6.20
CA ARG A 463 -3.36 -9.87 6.28
C ARG A 463 -2.90 -8.46 5.91
N TYR A 464 -1.79 -8.01 6.48
CA TYR A 464 -1.11 -6.78 6.10
C TYR A 464 0.09 -7.11 5.22
N LEU A 465 0.13 -6.50 4.04
CA LEU A 465 1.22 -6.66 3.08
C LEU A 465 1.87 -5.31 2.84
N PRO A 466 3.18 -5.24 2.59
CA PRO A 466 3.80 -3.99 2.18
C PRO A 466 3.28 -3.60 0.78
N ASP A 467 3.02 -2.31 0.58
CA ASP A 467 2.41 -1.78 -0.65
C ASP A 467 3.48 -1.19 -1.57
N ASP A 468 4.16 -2.09 -2.28
CA ASP A 468 5.24 -1.72 -3.20
C ASP A 468 4.72 -0.92 -4.40
N GLY A 469 3.49 -1.16 -4.83
CA GLY A 469 2.87 -0.38 -5.91
C GLY A 469 2.74 1.10 -5.54
N LEU A 470 2.29 1.39 -4.32
CA LEU A 470 2.22 2.76 -3.80
C LEU A 470 3.61 3.35 -3.54
N SER A 471 4.56 2.52 -3.10
CA SER A 471 5.96 2.92 -2.91
C SER A 471 6.61 3.34 -4.22
N ALA A 472 6.42 2.56 -5.29
CA ALA A 472 6.89 2.87 -6.64
C ALA A 472 6.19 4.11 -7.21
N ALA A 473 4.87 4.21 -7.01
CA ALA A 473 4.06 5.33 -7.50
C ALA A 473 4.34 6.69 -6.81
N THR A 474 5.04 6.70 -5.67
CA THR A 474 5.45 7.92 -4.96
C THR A 474 6.97 8.15 -4.98
N GLY A 475 7.70 7.29 -5.71
CA GLY A 475 9.14 7.42 -5.91
C GLY A 475 9.97 7.03 -4.67
N LEU A 476 9.46 6.15 -3.81
CA LEU A 476 10.26 5.59 -2.71
C LEU A 476 11.16 4.44 -3.17
N ILE A 477 10.71 3.68 -4.17
CA ILE A 477 11.42 2.55 -4.77
C ILE A 477 11.43 2.70 -6.30
N LEU A 478 12.20 1.86 -6.99
CA LEU A 478 12.23 1.85 -8.46
C LEU A 478 10.85 1.42 -9.02
N PRO A 479 10.57 1.67 -10.32
CA PRO A 479 9.34 1.17 -10.94
C PRO A 479 9.19 -0.31 -10.69
N MET A 480 7.96 -0.75 -10.48
CA MET A 480 7.70 -2.15 -10.19
C MET A 480 6.48 -2.62 -10.97
N ALA A 481 6.58 -3.85 -11.49
CA ALA A 481 5.43 -4.52 -12.07
C ALA A 481 4.37 -4.75 -10.99
N VAL A 482 3.15 -4.31 -11.26
CA VAL A 482 1.97 -4.47 -10.41
C VAL A 482 0.84 -5.11 -11.21
N THR A 483 0.00 -5.85 -10.49
CA THR A 483 -1.19 -6.50 -11.05
C THR A 483 -2.47 -5.74 -10.79
N ASP A 484 -2.37 -4.54 -10.20
CA ASP A 484 -3.51 -3.66 -9.93
C ASP A 484 -4.12 -3.16 -11.25
N SER A 485 -5.43 -2.92 -11.25
CA SER A 485 -6.13 -2.30 -12.39
C SER A 485 -5.51 -0.94 -12.72
N ILE A 486 -5.46 -0.60 -14.00
CA ILE A 486 -5.05 0.73 -14.47
C ILE A 486 -6.24 1.67 -14.67
N ALA A 487 -7.46 1.25 -14.34
CA ALA A 487 -8.63 2.11 -14.40
C ALA A 487 -8.53 3.28 -13.42
N GLY A 488 -8.86 4.48 -13.89
CA GLY A 488 -8.67 5.71 -13.11
C GLY A 488 -7.19 6.09 -12.87
N LYS A 489 -6.26 5.50 -13.63
CA LYS A 489 -4.83 5.85 -13.66
C LYS A 489 -4.49 6.50 -15.00
N ASN A 490 -3.48 7.37 -15.01
CA ASN A 490 -2.84 7.78 -16.25
C ASN A 490 -1.97 6.63 -16.71
N TYR A 491 -2.10 6.21 -17.96
CA TYR A 491 -1.24 5.16 -18.50
C TYR A 491 -0.68 5.53 -19.85
N GLU A 492 0.49 4.98 -20.15
CA GLU A 492 1.13 5.06 -21.45
C GLU A 492 1.88 3.76 -21.76
N LEU A 493 2.06 3.45 -23.05
CA LEU A 493 2.91 2.36 -23.47
C LEU A 493 4.36 2.83 -23.61
N ALA A 494 5.26 2.00 -23.12
CA ALA A 494 6.71 2.18 -23.24
C ALA A 494 7.37 0.82 -23.54
N LEU A 495 8.68 0.82 -23.72
CA LEU A 495 9.50 -0.39 -23.83
C LEU A 495 10.36 -0.54 -22.58
N SER A 496 10.32 -1.72 -21.94
CA SER A 496 11.25 -2.05 -20.86
C SER A 496 12.57 -2.63 -21.38
N ALA A 497 12.53 -3.22 -22.57
CA ALA A 497 13.66 -3.69 -23.36
C ALA A 497 13.19 -3.90 -24.82
N ALA A 498 14.13 -4.22 -25.71
CA ALA A 498 13.82 -4.68 -27.07
C ALA A 498 12.75 -5.79 -27.05
N HIS A 499 11.72 -5.65 -27.89
CA HIS A 499 10.57 -6.55 -27.97
C HIS A 499 9.75 -6.74 -26.69
N GLN A 500 9.92 -5.88 -25.68
CA GLN A 500 9.20 -5.95 -24.41
C GLN A 500 8.42 -4.66 -24.17
N PRO A 501 7.22 -4.52 -24.77
CA PRO A 501 6.35 -3.41 -24.47
C PRO A 501 5.79 -3.59 -23.06
N VAL A 502 5.55 -2.49 -22.37
CA VAL A 502 4.98 -2.44 -21.03
C VAL A 502 4.02 -1.26 -20.95
N ILE A 503 3.00 -1.37 -20.10
CA ILE A 503 2.13 -0.25 -19.76
C ILE A 503 2.69 0.39 -18.50
N LEU A 504 3.12 1.64 -18.59
CA LEU A 504 3.48 2.46 -17.44
C LEU A 504 2.21 3.10 -16.88
N ALA A 505 1.93 2.89 -15.60
CA ALA A 505 0.77 3.45 -14.92
C ALA A 505 1.22 4.42 -13.82
N SER A 506 0.61 5.59 -13.81
CA SER A 506 0.88 6.67 -12.87
C SER A 506 -0.41 7.23 -12.30
N HIS A 507 -0.29 7.99 -11.21
CA HIS A 507 -1.46 8.61 -10.61
C HIS A 507 -1.99 9.76 -11.45
N ILE A 508 -3.30 10.01 -11.35
CA ILE A 508 -3.89 11.20 -11.94
C ILE A 508 -3.61 12.35 -10.98
N ASP A 509 -2.96 13.39 -11.48
CA ASP A 509 -2.72 14.61 -10.71
C ASP A 509 -4.06 15.32 -10.45
N VAL A 510 -4.34 15.70 -9.20
CA VAL A 510 -5.54 16.48 -8.82
C VAL A 510 -5.56 17.83 -9.53
N LEU A 511 -4.37 18.39 -9.72
CA LEU A 511 -4.11 19.51 -10.61
C LEU A 511 -3.23 19.04 -11.75
N ARG A 512 -3.77 18.98 -12.96
CA ARG A 512 -3.02 19.60 -14.04
C ARG A 512 -3.56 21.01 -14.17
N GLU A 513 -2.83 21.99 -13.63
CA GLU A 513 -2.94 23.35 -14.13
C GLU A 513 -2.78 23.25 -15.65
N ARG A 514 -3.87 23.56 -16.34
CA ARG A 514 -3.92 23.52 -17.78
C ARG A 514 -2.91 24.51 -18.31
N GLU A 515 -2.00 24.07 -19.17
CA GLU A 515 -1.34 25.01 -20.08
C GLU A 515 -2.45 25.66 -20.90
N HIS A 516 -2.71 26.95 -20.67
CA HIS A 516 -3.92 27.65 -21.16
C HIS A 516 -4.08 27.54 -22.69
N ASP A 517 -3.00 27.25 -23.40
CA ASP A 517 -2.90 27.14 -24.85
C ASP A 517 -3.08 25.71 -25.41
N LYS A 518 -3.34 24.69 -24.57
CA LYS A 518 -3.53 23.28 -24.99
C LYS A 518 -4.94 22.75 -24.77
N VAL A 519 -5.30 21.74 -25.56
CA VAL A 519 -6.58 21.03 -25.54
C VAL A 519 -6.38 19.64 -24.94
N LYS A 520 -7.22 19.26 -23.98
CA LYS A 520 -7.14 17.93 -23.36
C LYS A 520 -8.00 16.94 -24.13
N VAL A 521 -7.40 15.83 -24.55
CA VAL A 521 -8.05 14.80 -25.36
C VAL A 521 -7.97 13.46 -24.63
N SER A 522 -9.12 12.78 -24.48
CA SER A 522 -9.19 11.37 -24.12
C SER A 522 -8.93 10.54 -25.38
N VAL A 523 -7.84 9.79 -25.40
CA VAL A 523 -7.47 8.95 -26.54
C VAL A 523 -8.35 7.71 -26.55
N GLU A 524 -9.03 7.47 -27.68
CA GLU A 524 -9.88 6.28 -27.89
C GLU A 524 -9.16 5.24 -28.75
N ALA A 525 -8.31 5.68 -29.68
CA ALA A 525 -7.50 4.82 -30.54
C ALA A 525 -6.15 5.47 -30.88
N SER A 526 -5.11 4.66 -31.01
CA SER A 526 -3.78 5.09 -31.44
C SER A 526 -3.15 4.08 -32.41
N VAL A 527 -2.30 4.56 -33.32
CA VAL A 527 -1.77 3.77 -34.44
C VAL A 527 -0.33 3.36 -34.13
N ILE A 528 -0.02 2.06 -34.25
CA ILE A 528 1.38 1.59 -34.16
C ILE A 528 2.06 1.92 -35.48
N ASP A 529 2.99 2.87 -35.44
CA ASP A 529 3.68 3.38 -36.60
C ASP A 529 5.09 2.79 -36.76
N ILE A 530 5.87 3.36 -37.68
CA ILE A 530 7.22 2.90 -37.97
C ILE A 530 8.22 3.31 -36.89
N GLU A 531 8.02 4.47 -36.27
CA GLU A 531 8.90 4.93 -35.19
C GLU A 531 8.76 4.01 -33.98
N ASP A 532 7.54 3.53 -33.70
CA ASP A 532 7.27 2.49 -32.70
C ASP A 532 8.01 1.18 -33.00
N LEU A 533 8.02 0.72 -34.26
CA LEU A 533 8.71 -0.51 -34.66
C LEU A 533 10.23 -0.37 -34.64
N VAL A 534 10.76 0.79 -35.01
CA VAL A 534 12.19 1.09 -34.91
C VAL A 534 12.62 1.07 -33.44
N ALA A 535 11.82 1.64 -32.54
CA ALA A 535 12.06 1.54 -31.10
C ALA A 535 11.96 0.09 -30.60
N PHE A 536 10.93 -0.64 -31.02
CA PHE A 536 10.66 -2.03 -30.62
C PHE A 536 11.76 -3.01 -31.04
N ASN A 537 12.38 -2.80 -32.21
CA ASN A 537 13.47 -3.60 -32.75
C ASN A 537 14.88 -3.07 -32.35
N GLY A 538 14.96 -1.92 -31.69
CA GLY A 538 16.20 -1.29 -31.28
C GLY A 538 16.97 -2.12 -30.26
N THR A 539 18.30 -1.97 -30.21
CA THR A 539 19.16 -2.64 -29.22
C THR A 539 19.24 -1.92 -27.88
N ASP A 540 18.45 -0.85 -27.71
CA ASP A 540 18.52 0.00 -26.53
C ASP A 540 18.01 -0.75 -25.29
N LYS A 541 18.79 -0.70 -24.21
CA LYS A 541 18.51 -1.43 -22.96
C LYS A 541 17.79 -0.53 -21.93
N GLY A 542 17.40 0.67 -22.34
CA GLY A 542 16.74 1.68 -21.51
C GLY A 542 15.22 1.58 -21.49
N LEU A 543 14.59 2.00 -20.38
CA LEU A 543 13.17 2.31 -20.34
C LEU A 543 13.03 3.64 -21.08
N SER A 544 12.64 3.58 -22.35
CA SER A 544 12.54 4.79 -23.18
C SER A 544 11.48 5.71 -22.58
N ALA A 545 11.89 6.88 -22.10
CA ALA A 545 10.98 7.94 -21.62
C ALA A 545 10.29 8.70 -22.77
N ALA A 546 10.68 8.44 -24.02
CA ALA A 546 9.88 8.84 -25.16
C ALA A 546 8.69 7.88 -25.25
N GLY A 547 7.53 8.30 -24.75
CA GLY A 547 6.29 7.53 -24.85
C GLY A 547 6.04 7.09 -26.30
N LEU A 548 5.54 5.86 -26.46
CA LEU A 548 5.27 5.28 -27.78
C LEU A 548 4.02 5.91 -28.42
N GLY A 549 3.94 5.80 -29.74
CA GLY A 549 2.85 6.29 -30.56
C GLY A 549 3.01 7.75 -30.96
N THR A 550 2.66 8.04 -32.22
CA THR A 550 2.64 9.41 -32.77
C THR A 550 1.23 9.88 -33.10
N PHE A 551 0.39 9.00 -33.63
CA PHE A 551 -0.94 9.36 -34.16
C PHE A 551 -2.08 8.80 -33.30
N PHE A 552 -3.14 9.58 -33.12
CA PHE A 552 -4.31 9.19 -32.33
C PHE A 552 -5.63 9.75 -32.87
N ALA A 553 -6.71 9.15 -32.38
CA ALA A 553 -8.06 9.70 -32.41
C ALA A 553 -8.69 9.62 -31.02
N GLY A 554 -9.54 10.58 -30.70
CA GLY A 554 -10.16 10.66 -29.38
C GLY A 554 -11.22 11.74 -29.26
N ARG A 555 -11.57 12.10 -28.03
CA ARG A 555 -12.56 13.13 -27.71
C ARG A 555 -11.99 14.22 -26.85
N VAL A 556 -12.42 15.45 -27.11
CA VAL A 556 -12.07 16.60 -26.28
C VAL A 556 -12.78 16.51 -24.93
N ILE A 557 -12.01 16.54 -23.85
CA ILE A 557 -12.51 16.43 -22.46
C ILE A 557 -12.28 17.72 -21.65
N SER A 558 -11.98 18.83 -22.32
CA SER A 558 -11.82 20.16 -21.72
C SER A 558 -12.69 21.20 -22.42
N GLU A 559 -13.32 22.10 -21.66
CA GLU A 559 -13.95 23.31 -22.23
C GLU A 559 -12.86 24.31 -22.64
N THR A 560 -12.89 24.81 -23.87
CA THR A 560 -11.85 25.70 -24.41
C THR A 560 -12.49 26.86 -25.16
N ASP A 561 -11.84 28.04 -25.16
CA ASP A 561 -12.21 29.18 -26.04
C ASP A 561 -11.75 28.96 -27.50
N SER A 562 -11.31 27.75 -27.85
CA SER A 562 -10.87 27.38 -29.20
C SER A 562 -12.03 26.79 -30.02
N GLU A 563 -11.76 26.43 -31.28
CA GLU A 563 -12.75 25.74 -32.13
C GLU A 563 -13.13 24.34 -31.64
N PHE A 564 -12.32 23.74 -30.75
CA PHE A 564 -12.51 22.40 -30.20
C PHE A 564 -13.46 22.41 -28.98
N ARG A 565 -14.70 21.97 -29.19
CA ARG A 565 -15.74 21.90 -28.14
C ARG A 565 -15.64 20.59 -27.35
N TYR A 566 -16.15 20.61 -26.11
CA TYR A 566 -16.27 19.42 -25.27
C TYR A 566 -17.04 18.30 -26.02
N GLU A 567 -16.58 17.06 -25.92
CA GLU A 567 -17.07 15.86 -26.62
C GLU A 567 -16.90 15.85 -28.15
N SER A 568 -16.26 16.86 -28.76
CA SER A 568 -15.91 16.80 -30.18
C SER A 568 -14.90 15.68 -30.43
N GLN A 569 -15.17 14.85 -31.44
CA GLN A 569 -14.22 13.84 -31.91
C GLN A 569 -13.10 14.52 -32.69
N VAL A 570 -11.85 14.17 -32.39
CA VAL A 570 -10.65 14.77 -32.97
C VAL A 570 -9.64 13.69 -33.37
N VAL A 571 -8.84 14.01 -34.37
CA VAL A 571 -7.63 13.28 -34.75
C VAL A 571 -6.42 14.20 -34.61
N GLY A 572 -5.24 13.63 -34.37
CA GLY A 572 -4.04 14.45 -34.25
C GLY A 572 -2.77 13.65 -34.14
N TRP A 573 -1.68 14.39 -33.93
CA TRP A 573 -0.37 13.81 -33.66
C TRP A 573 0.29 14.44 -32.44
N GLN A 574 0.93 13.61 -31.64
CA GLN A 574 1.79 13.98 -30.53
C GLN A 574 2.60 12.76 -30.11
N LYS A 575 3.89 12.94 -29.84
CA LYS A 575 4.74 11.88 -29.29
C LYS A 575 4.18 11.37 -27.96
N GLY A 576 4.14 10.05 -27.76
CA GLY A 576 3.50 9.44 -26.59
C GLY A 576 2.00 9.24 -26.75
N ALA A 577 1.50 9.10 -27.98
CA ALA A 577 0.08 8.95 -28.28
C ALA A 577 -0.53 7.64 -27.78
N HIS A 578 0.26 6.60 -27.50
CA HIS A 578 -0.21 5.36 -26.89
C HIS A 578 -0.46 5.53 -25.39
N CYS A 579 -1.39 6.41 -25.03
CA CYS A 579 -1.79 6.70 -23.65
C CYS A 579 -3.31 6.90 -23.56
N ASN A 580 -3.85 7.07 -22.35
CA ASN A 580 -5.29 7.37 -22.21
C ASN A 580 -5.65 8.84 -22.41
N GLN A 581 -4.75 9.77 -22.10
CA GLN A 581 -5.02 11.20 -22.16
C GLN A 581 -3.81 12.00 -22.63
N LEU A 582 -4.06 12.96 -23.51
CA LEU A 582 -3.06 13.88 -24.04
C LEU A 582 -3.47 15.33 -23.79
N GLU A 583 -2.48 16.19 -23.63
CA GLU A 583 -2.61 17.64 -23.77
C GLU A 583 -1.90 18.07 -25.03
N VAL A 584 -2.69 18.50 -26.01
CA VAL A 584 -2.24 18.68 -27.39
C VAL A 584 -2.40 20.12 -27.81
N SER A 585 -1.39 20.65 -28.49
CA SER A 585 -1.45 21.97 -29.09
C SER A 585 -2.49 22.02 -30.21
N PRO A 586 -3.37 23.04 -30.28
CA PRO A 586 -4.40 23.15 -31.33
C PRO A 586 -3.91 22.92 -32.78
N PRO A 587 -2.71 23.39 -33.20
CA PRO A 587 -2.21 23.14 -34.55
C PRO A 587 -1.98 21.68 -34.91
N CYS A 588 -1.92 20.78 -33.91
CA CYS A 588 -1.73 19.34 -34.08
C CYS A 588 -3.06 18.56 -34.09
N LEU A 589 -4.21 19.23 -33.90
CA LEU A 589 -5.54 18.61 -33.81
C LEU A 589 -6.44 18.99 -34.99
N ARG A 590 -7.24 18.04 -35.48
CA ARG A 590 -8.29 18.29 -36.48
C ARG A 590 -9.60 17.68 -36.01
N ILE A 591 -10.70 18.37 -36.27
CA ILE A 591 -12.05 17.88 -35.96
C ILE A 591 -12.39 16.72 -36.92
N CYS A 592 -13.02 15.68 -36.38
CA CYS A 592 -13.53 14.55 -37.14
C CYS A 592 -15.06 14.62 -37.18
N ASP A 593 -15.62 15.30 -38.18
CA ASP A 593 -17.07 15.47 -38.35
C ASP A 593 -17.78 14.25 -38.97
N ARG A 594 -17.08 13.11 -39.09
CA ARG A 594 -17.54 11.90 -39.76
C ARG A 594 -18.08 10.90 -38.75
N THR A 595 -19.07 10.10 -39.14
CA THR A 595 -19.61 9.00 -38.32
C THR A 595 -18.70 7.76 -38.29
N THR A 596 -17.38 7.93 -38.46
CA THR A 596 -16.40 6.85 -38.47
C THR A 596 -15.90 6.57 -37.05
N THR A 597 -15.51 5.32 -36.79
CA THR A 597 -14.92 4.95 -35.50
C THR A 597 -13.56 5.62 -35.30
N ALA A 598 -13.18 5.87 -34.05
CA ALA A 598 -11.87 6.46 -33.73
C ALA A 598 -10.71 5.66 -34.33
N ALA A 599 -10.81 4.33 -34.36
CA ALA A 599 -9.78 3.47 -34.94
C ALA A 599 -9.55 3.73 -36.44
N ILE A 600 -10.62 3.88 -37.21
CA ILE A 600 -10.52 4.22 -38.65
C ILE A 600 -9.96 5.63 -38.82
N ALA A 601 -10.48 6.59 -38.06
CA ALA A 601 -10.04 7.97 -38.15
C ALA A 601 -8.54 8.13 -37.85
N ALA A 602 -8.03 7.44 -36.81
CA ALA A 602 -6.61 7.46 -36.45
C ALA A 602 -5.74 6.88 -37.57
N ALA A 603 -6.10 5.72 -38.12
CA ALA A 603 -5.35 5.04 -39.17
C ALA A 603 -5.34 5.84 -40.50
N GLU A 604 -6.48 6.38 -40.91
CA GLU A 604 -6.56 7.24 -42.11
C GLU A 604 -5.70 8.49 -41.94
N PHE A 605 -5.77 9.13 -40.78
CA PHE A 605 -5.01 10.34 -40.49
C PHE A 605 -3.50 10.09 -40.52
N ALA A 606 -3.04 9.01 -39.88
CA ALA A 606 -1.64 8.60 -39.88
C ALA A 606 -1.13 8.30 -41.31
N ALA A 607 -1.94 7.60 -42.11
CA ALA A 607 -1.60 7.27 -43.49
C ALA A 607 -1.53 8.51 -44.40
N ILE A 608 -2.46 9.47 -44.26
CA ILE A 608 -2.44 10.74 -45.01
C ILE A 608 -1.20 11.57 -44.64
N ALA A 609 -0.89 11.70 -43.34
CA ALA A 609 0.29 12.43 -42.89
C ALA A 609 1.59 11.81 -43.43
N THR A 610 1.68 10.49 -43.41
CA THR A 610 2.83 9.73 -43.95
C THR A 610 2.94 9.87 -45.46
N ALA A 611 1.83 9.79 -46.20
CA ALA A 611 1.80 9.97 -47.65
C ALA A 611 2.25 11.37 -48.06
N LEU A 612 1.82 12.43 -47.36
CA LEU A 612 2.28 13.79 -47.60
C LEU A 612 3.76 13.99 -47.27
N CYS A 613 4.26 13.38 -46.19
CA CYS A 613 5.69 13.39 -45.89
C CYS A 613 6.51 12.83 -47.07
N ILE A 614 6.03 11.74 -47.68
CA ILE A 614 6.69 11.10 -48.83
C ILE A 614 6.57 11.98 -50.08
N VAL A 615 5.36 12.38 -50.47
CA VAL A 615 5.08 13.03 -51.76
C VAL A 615 5.47 14.51 -51.76
N ASP A 616 5.03 15.28 -50.75
CA ASP A 616 5.31 16.73 -50.66
C ASP A 616 6.66 17.02 -49.99
N GLY A 617 6.99 16.28 -48.93
CA GLY A 617 8.18 16.53 -48.10
C GLY A 617 9.48 16.06 -48.75
N VAL A 618 9.59 14.75 -48.95
CA VAL A 618 10.82 14.07 -49.38
C VAL A 618 10.95 14.06 -50.90
N ALA A 619 9.96 13.54 -51.62
CA ALA A 619 9.99 13.46 -53.09
C ALA A 619 9.84 14.83 -53.74
N ARG A 620 9.10 15.75 -53.10
CA ARG A 620 8.72 17.07 -53.64
C ARG A 620 8.13 16.94 -55.05
N ALA A 621 7.15 16.04 -55.16
CA ALA A 621 6.56 15.60 -56.40
C ALA A 621 6.06 16.76 -57.26
N ARG A 622 6.18 16.59 -58.57
CA ARG A 622 5.68 17.48 -59.61
C ARG A 622 4.72 16.72 -60.52
N ALA A 623 3.87 17.47 -61.22
CA ALA A 623 2.98 16.90 -62.21
C ALA A 623 3.80 16.14 -63.27
N GLY A 624 3.45 14.88 -63.51
CA GLY A 624 4.14 13.98 -64.42
C GLY A 624 5.16 13.02 -63.78
N ASP A 625 5.52 13.20 -62.50
CA ASP A 625 6.42 12.26 -61.80
C ASP A 625 5.78 10.87 -61.66
N THR A 626 6.63 9.84 -61.59
CA THR A 626 6.20 8.44 -61.49
C THR A 626 6.63 7.80 -60.15
N PHE A 627 5.69 7.12 -59.49
CA PHE A 627 5.88 6.47 -58.19
C PHE A 627 5.69 4.95 -58.29
N LYS A 628 6.57 4.19 -57.64
CA LYS A 628 6.43 2.73 -57.46
C LYS A 628 6.36 2.41 -55.96
N VAL A 629 5.24 1.84 -55.50
CA VAL A 629 5.03 1.44 -54.11
C VAL A 629 5.09 -0.08 -54.00
N ASN A 630 6.07 -0.60 -53.27
CA ASN A 630 6.35 -2.05 -53.22
C ASN A 630 5.71 -2.78 -52.02
N PHE A 631 4.78 -2.14 -51.30
CA PHE A 631 4.06 -2.71 -50.16
C PHE A 631 2.56 -2.37 -50.22
N GLY A 632 1.72 -3.09 -49.47
CA GLY A 632 0.27 -2.91 -49.41
C GLY A 632 -0.23 -2.07 -48.23
N GLY A 633 -1.54 -2.11 -47.96
CA GLY A 633 -2.15 -1.47 -46.79
C GLY A 633 -2.53 0.00 -46.96
N ASN A 634 -2.94 0.63 -45.86
CA ASN A 634 -3.54 1.97 -45.84
C ASN A 634 -2.61 3.07 -46.39
N VAL A 635 -1.31 2.96 -46.10
CA VAL A 635 -0.32 3.93 -46.57
C VAL A 635 -0.20 3.89 -48.09
N LYS A 636 -0.30 2.72 -48.74
CA LYS A 636 -0.29 2.63 -50.21
C LYS A 636 -1.47 3.39 -50.81
N GLU A 637 -2.68 3.19 -50.27
CA GLU A 637 -3.88 3.87 -50.79
C GLU A 637 -3.79 5.39 -50.57
N ALA A 638 -3.31 5.83 -49.41
CA ALA A 638 -3.08 7.24 -49.13
C ALA A 638 -2.03 7.86 -50.08
N ILE A 639 -0.94 7.13 -50.38
CA ILE A 639 0.05 7.55 -51.38
C ILE A 639 -0.59 7.68 -52.77
N GLN A 640 -1.37 6.69 -53.22
CA GLN A 640 -2.02 6.72 -54.54
C GLN A 640 -2.92 7.95 -54.72
N ARG A 641 -3.71 8.29 -53.69
CA ARG A 641 -4.54 9.50 -53.69
C ARG A 641 -3.70 10.77 -53.70
N THR A 642 -2.74 10.86 -52.78
CA THR A 642 -1.85 12.04 -52.67
C THR A 642 -1.04 12.28 -53.94
N VAL A 643 -0.53 11.22 -54.59
CA VAL A 643 0.19 11.30 -55.87
C VAL A 643 -0.72 11.83 -56.98
N THR A 644 -1.98 11.37 -57.02
CA THR A 644 -2.99 11.85 -57.98
C THR A 644 -3.27 13.34 -57.81
N ASP A 645 -3.38 13.82 -56.58
CA ASP A 645 -3.61 15.25 -56.29
C ASP A 645 -2.46 16.15 -56.74
N PHE A 646 -1.23 15.62 -56.76
CA PHE A 646 -0.05 16.32 -57.26
C PHE A 646 0.13 16.21 -58.79
N GLY A 647 -0.80 15.53 -59.48
CA GLY A 647 -0.75 15.30 -60.93
C GLY A 647 0.34 14.32 -61.35
N ALA A 648 0.81 13.47 -60.43
CA ALA A 648 1.77 12.41 -60.66
C ALA A 648 1.05 11.05 -60.84
N THR A 649 1.79 9.99 -61.20
CA THR A 649 1.20 8.66 -61.49
C THR A 649 1.87 7.53 -60.72
N VAL A 650 1.08 6.57 -60.24
CA VAL A 650 1.60 5.34 -59.61
C VAL A 650 1.65 4.22 -60.65
N ILE A 651 2.80 3.56 -60.76
CA ILE A 651 3.02 2.43 -61.68
C ILE A 651 3.00 1.09 -60.93
N GLU A 652 2.29 0.09 -61.46
CA GLU A 652 2.11 -1.22 -60.82
C GLU A 652 3.04 -2.33 -61.37
N SER A 653 3.87 -2.04 -62.37
CA SER A 653 4.40 -3.08 -63.28
C SER A 653 5.64 -3.86 -62.81
N GLN A 654 5.65 -5.16 -63.14
CA GLN A 654 6.74 -6.13 -63.07
C GLN A 654 7.78 -6.03 -64.22
N GLY A 655 7.95 -4.86 -64.85
CA GLY A 655 8.91 -4.63 -65.95
C GLY A 655 9.92 -3.51 -65.67
N ASP A 656 10.90 -3.35 -66.57
CA ASP A 656 12.06 -2.41 -66.52
C ASP A 656 11.71 -0.89 -66.52
N ALA A 657 10.49 -0.49 -66.19
CA ALA A 657 10.13 0.91 -66.06
C ALA A 657 10.78 1.51 -64.80
N VAL A 658 11.70 2.46 -65.01
CA VAL A 658 12.37 3.19 -63.92
C VAL A 658 11.41 4.26 -63.40
N ALA A 659 10.88 4.06 -62.20
CA ALA A 659 10.13 5.11 -61.50
C ALA A 659 11.08 6.20 -60.99
N ASP A 660 10.62 7.46 -60.98
CA ASP A 660 11.36 8.58 -60.38
C ASP A 660 11.52 8.38 -58.87
N PHE A 661 10.49 7.81 -58.23
CA PHE A 661 10.47 7.50 -56.81
C PHE A 661 10.02 6.06 -56.55
N VAL A 662 10.87 5.28 -55.91
CA VAL A 662 10.58 3.93 -55.42
C VAL A 662 10.40 4.00 -53.91
N ILE A 663 9.27 3.51 -53.41
CA ILE A 663 8.91 3.51 -52.00
C ILE A 663 8.92 2.07 -51.50
N ASP A 664 9.85 1.79 -50.58
CA ASP A 664 10.14 0.46 -50.06
C ASP A 664 9.97 0.42 -48.54
N PHE A 665 9.68 -0.77 -48.02
CA PHE A 665 9.73 -1.06 -46.60
C PHE A 665 10.96 -1.92 -46.31
N ALA A 666 11.88 -1.44 -45.48
CA ALA A 666 13.09 -2.17 -45.14
C ALA A 666 12.78 -3.36 -44.21
N GLU A 667 13.58 -4.43 -44.25
CA GLU A 667 13.50 -5.54 -43.27
C GLU A 667 13.71 -5.05 -41.83
N SER A 668 14.39 -3.92 -41.63
CA SER A 668 14.58 -3.26 -40.34
C SER A 668 13.33 -2.51 -39.83
N GLY A 669 12.25 -2.45 -40.62
CA GLY A 669 11.00 -1.78 -40.26
C GLY A 669 10.89 -0.32 -40.68
N SER A 670 11.86 0.23 -41.41
CA SER A 670 11.90 1.65 -41.82
C SER A 670 11.28 1.89 -43.20
N LEU A 671 10.59 3.04 -43.38
CA LEU A 671 10.09 3.46 -44.70
C LEU A 671 11.18 4.18 -45.50
N LEU A 672 11.37 3.75 -46.74
CA LEU A 672 12.41 4.24 -47.62
C LEU A 672 11.82 4.90 -48.86
N VAL A 673 12.41 6.02 -49.28
CA VAL A 673 12.18 6.63 -50.60
C VAL A 673 13.52 6.62 -51.33
N ASN A 674 13.59 5.94 -52.48
CA ASN A 674 14.83 5.73 -53.24
C ASN A 674 15.98 5.20 -52.36
N LYS A 675 15.67 4.21 -51.51
CA LYS A 675 16.58 3.59 -50.52
C LYS A 675 17.08 4.51 -49.39
N ALA A 676 16.57 5.73 -49.27
CA ALA A 676 16.87 6.63 -48.15
C ALA A 676 15.72 6.61 -47.12
N PRO A 677 16.02 6.52 -45.81
CA PRO A 677 14.99 6.56 -44.78
C PRO A 677 14.34 7.94 -44.68
N ILE A 678 13.05 7.96 -44.35
CA ILE A 678 12.31 9.21 -44.12
C ILE A 678 12.10 9.46 -42.62
N GLN A 679 11.80 10.71 -42.27
CA GLN A 679 11.48 11.11 -40.90
C GLN A 679 10.14 11.84 -40.89
N VAL A 680 9.08 11.13 -40.52
CA VAL A 680 7.70 11.65 -40.55
C VAL A 680 7.53 12.74 -39.49
N GLU A 681 8.08 12.55 -38.29
CA GLU A 681 8.08 13.54 -37.18
C GLU A 681 8.54 14.94 -37.65
N LYS A 682 9.66 15.02 -38.38
CA LYS A 682 10.17 16.30 -38.89
C LYS A 682 9.23 17.01 -39.88
N TYR A 683 8.45 16.25 -40.65
CA TYR A 683 7.53 16.83 -41.61
C TYR A 683 6.26 17.33 -40.90
N ILE A 684 5.67 16.54 -40.02
CA ILE A 684 4.44 16.89 -39.30
C ILE A 684 4.66 18.07 -38.33
N GLU A 685 5.86 18.21 -37.75
CA GLU A 685 6.24 19.36 -36.93
C GLU A 685 6.53 20.64 -37.74
N SER A 686 6.69 20.52 -39.06
CA SER A 686 6.94 21.69 -39.91
C SER A 686 5.65 22.47 -40.17
N GLN A 687 5.76 23.80 -40.22
CA GLN A 687 4.62 24.68 -40.55
C GLN A 687 3.98 24.30 -41.89
N ARG A 688 4.80 23.93 -42.88
CA ARG A 688 4.32 23.48 -44.20
C ARG A 688 3.53 22.17 -44.09
N GLY A 689 4.07 21.18 -43.39
CA GLY A 689 3.43 19.87 -43.21
C GLY A 689 2.09 19.98 -42.49
N SER A 690 2.04 20.70 -41.39
CA SER A 690 0.79 20.94 -40.63
C SER A 690 -0.32 21.56 -41.51
N ILE A 691 0.01 22.56 -42.33
CA ILE A 691 -0.97 23.18 -43.26
C ILE A 691 -1.44 22.17 -44.31
N ARG A 692 -0.52 21.44 -44.94
CA ARG A 692 -0.84 20.46 -46.00
C ARG A 692 -1.69 19.30 -45.48
N ILE A 693 -1.38 18.79 -44.29
CA ILE A 693 -2.15 17.71 -43.65
C ILE A 693 -3.57 18.16 -43.37
N SER A 694 -3.77 19.42 -42.94
CA SER A 694 -5.11 19.98 -42.73
C SER A 694 -5.96 19.93 -44.00
N GLN A 695 -5.40 20.42 -45.10
CA GLN A 695 -6.09 20.49 -46.40
C GLN A 695 -6.39 19.09 -46.94
N ALA A 696 -5.45 18.16 -46.80
CA ALA A 696 -5.61 16.79 -47.29
C ALA A 696 -6.58 15.97 -46.43
N TRP A 697 -6.63 16.19 -45.10
CA TRP A 697 -7.57 15.50 -44.23
C TRP A 697 -9.03 15.74 -44.66
N GLU A 698 -9.37 16.96 -45.06
CA GLU A 698 -10.71 17.30 -45.55
C GLU A 698 -11.02 16.65 -46.91
N ALA A 699 -10.02 16.57 -47.80
CA ALA A 699 -10.20 16.14 -49.20
C ALA A 699 -10.06 14.62 -49.42
N ASN A 700 -9.19 13.92 -48.67
CA ASN A 700 -8.70 12.58 -49.02
C ASN A 700 -9.06 11.45 -48.05
N SER A 701 -9.73 11.75 -46.94
CA SER A 701 -10.18 10.74 -45.97
C SER A 701 -11.38 9.94 -46.48
N GLY A 702 -11.70 8.79 -45.85
CA GLY A 702 -12.82 7.92 -46.23
C GLY A 702 -12.42 6.88 -47.26
N PHE A 703 -11.34 6.15 -46.99
CA PHE A 703 -10.87 5.06 -47.83
C PHE A 703 -11.07 3.69 -47.17
N ALA A 704 -11.05 2.62 -47.98
CA ALA A 704 -11.38 1.28 -47.51
C ALA A 704 -10.23 0.72 -46.68
N SER A 705 -10.15 1.09 -45.39
CA SER A 705 -9.10 0.62 -44.50
C SER A 705 -9.35 -0.81 -44.05
N SER A 706 -8.45 -1.73 -44.41
CA SER A 706 -8.34 -3.04 -43.76
C SER A 706 -7.48 -2.86 -42.51
N LEU A 707 -8.10 -2.93 -41.32
CA LEU A 707 -7.44 -2.69 -40.04
C LEU A 707 -7.34 -3.97 -39.20
N GLN A 708 -6.23 -4.09 -38.49
CA GLN A 708 -6.07 -5.04 -37.40
C GLN A 708 -6.31 -4.30 -36.08
N LEU A 709 -7.41 -4.61 -35.41
CA LEU A 709 -7.79 -3.97 -34.15
C LEU A 709 -7.34 -4.84 -32.99
N PHE A 710 -6.61 -4.24 -32.06
CA PHE A 710 -6.23 -4.86 -30.80
C PHE A 710 -6.74 -4.00 -29.67
N GLU A 711 -7.36 -4.62 -28.67
CA GLU A 711 -7.73 -3.91 -27.44
C GLU A 711 -6.48 -3.73 -26.56
N LEU A 712 -6.57 -2.83 -25.57
CA LEU A 712 -5.44 -2.52 -24.71
C LEU A 712 -4.81 -3.75 -24.00
N PRO A 713 -5.56 -4.77 -23.53
CA PRO A 713 -4.97 -5.97 -22.96
C PRO A 713 -4.05 -6.75 -23.92
N ASP A 714 -4.33 -6.69 -25.23
CA ASP A 714 -3.61 -7.40 -26.29
C ASP A 714 -2.48 -6.55 -26.91
N TYR A 715 -1.98 -5.55 -26.17
CA TYR A 715 -0.95 -4.63 -26.68
C TYR A 715 0.34 -5.35 -27.11
N ARG A 716 0.69 -6.48 -26.51
CA ARG A 716 1.90 -7.23 -26.87
C ARG A 716 1.74 -7.87 -28.25
N GLU A 717 0.58 -8.47 -28.49
CA GLU A 717 0.15 -9.06 -29.75
C GLU A 717 0.07 -8.01 -30.85
N ALA A 718 -0.43 -6.81 -30.52
CA ALA A 718 -0.49 -5.68 -31.44
C ALA A 718 0.90 -5.30 -31.98
N PHE A 719 1.90 -5.14 -31.09
CA PHE A 719 3.28 -4.84 -31.51
C PHE A 719 3.91 -5.98 -32.34
N GLN A 720 3.53 -7.23 -32.09
CA GLN A 720 3.98 -8.36 -32.92
C GLN A 720 3.34 -8.33 -34.32
N ALA A 721 2.05 -8.03 -34.41
CA ALA A 721 1.30 -7.96 -35.66
C ALA A 721 1.73 -6.76 -36.53
N ALA A 722 1.99 -5.61 -35.89
CA ALA A 722 2.43 -4.39 -36.56
C ALA A 722 3.73 -4.55 -37.36
N ARG A 723 4.57 -5.55 -37.04
CA ARG A 723 5.78 -5.87 -37.83
C ARG A 723 5.49 -6.21 -39.29
N GLN A 724 4.28 -6.68 -39.60
CA GLN A 724 3.86 -7.04 -40.95
C GLN A 724 3.05 -5.93 -41.63
N GLU A 725 2.20 -5.23 -40.87
CA GLU A 725 1.28 -4.20 -41.41
C GLU A 725 1.27 -2.91 -40.53
N PRO A 726 2.38 -2.15 -40.47
CA PRO A 726 2.41 -0.89 -39.74
C PRO A 726 1.39 0.10 -40.31
N TYR A 727 0.89 1.02 -39.49
CA TYR A 727 -0.21 1.94 -39.81
C TYR A 727 -1.60 1.30 -40.06
N SER A 728 -1.67 -0.02 -40.21
CA SER A 728 -2.94 -0.78 -40.26
C SER A 728 -3.26 -1.47 -38.94
N THR A 729 -2.27 -1.58 -38.03
CA THR A 729 -2.46 -2.07 -36.66
C THR A 729 -2.81 -0.91 -35.72
N VAL A 730 -3.99 -0.99 -35.10
CA VAL A 730 -4.53 0.07 -34.24
C VAL A 730 -4.79 -0.49 -32.85
N LEU A 731 -4.29 0.22 -31.84
CA LEU A 731 -4.61 -0.01 -30.44
C LEU A 731 -5.87 0.76 -30.07
N VAL A 732 -6.90 0.03 -29.65
CA VAL A 732 -8.16 0.58 -29.16
C VAL A 732 -8.09 0.61 -27.63
N HIS A 733 -8.24 1.81 -27.04
CA HIS A 733 -8.04 2.07 -25.61
C HIS A 733 -9.26 1.67 -24.75
N LEU A 734 -9.77 0.45 -24.97
CA LEU A 734 -10.89 -0.16 -24.25
C LEU A 734 -10.40 -1.27 -23.30
N ASN A 735 -11.33 -1.78 -22.48
CA ASN A 735 -11.08 -2.91 -21.57
C ASN A 735 -9.87 -2.71 -20.64
N VAL A 736 -9.71 -1.46 -20.18
CA VAL A 736 -8.66 -0.99 -19.27
C VAL A 736 -8.63 -1.79 -17.95
N ASN A 737 -9.78 -2.32 -17.51
CA ASN A 737 -9.89 -3.18 -16.32
C ASN A 737 -9.27 -4.58 -16.50
N ASP A 738 -9.12 -5.06 -17.74
CA ASP A 738 -8.63 -6.40 -18.03
C ASP A 738 -7.10 -6.44 -18.19
N VAL A 739 -6.43 -5.28 -18.10
CA VAL A 739 -4.97 -5.19 -18.10
C VAL A 739 -4.43 -5.70 -16.77
N ARG A 740 -3.82 -6.90 -16.80
CA ARG A 740 -3.34 -7.59 -15.59
C ARG A 740 -1.90 -7.29 -15.20
N GLN A 741 -1.13 -6.58 -16.04
CA GLN A 741 0.28 -6.29 -15.80
C GLN A 741 0.61 -4.87 -16.26
N SER A 742 0.81 -3.98 -15.30
CA SER A 742 1.32 -2.62 -15.53
C SER A 742 2.57 -2.39 -14.68
N VAL A 743 3.32 -1.35 -14.99
CA VAL A 743 4.47 -0.91 -14.21
C VAL A 743 4.08 0.37 -13.50
N ALA A 744 4.01 0.32 -12.17
CA ALA A 744 3.78 1.51 -11.37
C ALA A 744 4.99 2.43 -11.47
N VAL A 745 4.78 3.67 -11.91
CA VAL A 745 5.83 4.69 -12.05
C VAL A 745 5.46 5.95 -11.30
N TYR A 746 6.47 6.58 -10.72
CA TYR A 746 6.33 7.91 -10.15
C TYR A 746 6.48 8.98 -11.23
N ARG A 747 5.48 9.86 -11.31
CA ARG A 747 5.56 11.10 -12.07
C ARG A 747 5.36 12.24 -11.10
N LYS A 748 6.42 12.99 -10.81
CA LYS A 748 6.33 14.14 -9.92
C LYS A 748 5.49 15.22 -10.60
N ALA A 749 4.28 15.45 -10.10
CA ALA A 749 3.47 16.58 -10.52
C ALA A 749 4.10 17.91 -10.01
N LYS A 750 3.93 18.99 -10.78
CA LYS A 750 4.38 20.33 -10.34
C LYS A 750 3.57 20.84 -9.14
N GLN A 751 2.27 20.54 -9.11
CA GLN A 751 1.33 20.84 -8.02
C GLN A 751 0.29 19.71 -7.93
N ILE A 752 -0.16 19.37 -6.73
CA ILE A 752 -1.11 18.26 -6.50
C ILE A 752 -2.36 18.70 -5.72
N LEU A 753 -2.53 19.98 -5.39
CA LEU A 753 -3.69 20.51 -4.68
C LEU A 753 -4.27 21.71 -5.41
N ALA A 754 -5.57 21.67 -5.69
CA ALA A 754 -6.30 22.73 -6.38
C ALA A 754 -6.11 24.13 -5.77
N SER A 755 -5.83 25.10 -6.63
CA SER A 755 -5.63 26.50 -6.24
C SER A 755 -6.93 27.30 -6.16
N ASP A 756 -8.05 26.75 -6.67
CA ASP A 756 -9.34 27.42 -6.86
C ASP A 756 -10.35 27.26 -5.71
N GLY A 757 -9.92 26.78 -4.54
CA GLY A 757 -10.83 26.61 -3.40
C GLY A 757 -10.17 26.43 -2.04
N ALA A 758 -11.00 26.23 -1.03
CA ALA A 758 -10.59 26.18 0.36
C ALA A 758 -10.37 24.75 0.88
N TYR A 759 -9.35 24.60 1.72
CA TYR A 759 -9.05 23.38 2.46
C TYR A 759 -9.30 23.57 3.95
N ILE A 760 -10.23 22.80 4.51
CA ILE A 760 -10.55 22.81 5.94
C ILE A 760 -9.59 21.88 6.66
N VAL A 761 -8.83 22.39 7.64
CA VAL A 761 -7.87 21.61 8.41
C VAL A 761 -8.20 21.65 9.90
N ILE A 762 -8.74 20.55 10.44
CA ILE A 762 -8.92 20.40 11.89
C ILE A 762 -7.59 20.00 12.51
N GLY A 763 -7.14 20.73 13.53
CA GLY A 763 -5.83 20.51 14.14
C GLY A 763 -4.66 21.12 13.36
N GLY A 764 -4.93 21.96 12.35
CA GLY A 764 -3.91 22.61 11.51
C GLY A 764 -2.95 23.56 12.24
N LEU A 765 -3.24 23.92 13.49
CA LEU A 765 -2.40 24.82 14.30
C LEU A 765 -1.46 24.07 15.27
N GLY A 766 -1.60 22.74 15.40
CA GLY A 766 -0.68 21.90 16.19
C GLY A 766 0.63 21.60 15.44
N GLY A 767 1.64 21.02 16.12
CA GLY A 767 2.97 20.80 15.52
C GLY A 767 2.94 20.05 14.17
N LEU A 768 2.20 18.94 14.10
CA LEU A 768 2.01 18.18 12.86
C LEU A 768 1.17 18.96 11.82
N GLY A 769 0.13 19.65 12.27
CA GLY A 769 -0.80 20.39 11.42
C GLY A 769 -0.17 21.59 10.72
N ARG A 770 0.74 22.30 11.40
CA ARG A 770 1.47 23.43 10.83
C ARG A 770 2.36 22.98 9.68
N TYR A 771 3.10 21.89 9.86
CA TYR A 771 3.89 21.27 8.79
C TYR A 771 3.01 20.87 7.59
N VAL A 772 1.87 20.22 7.84
CA VAL A 772 0.92 19.85 6.78
C VAL A 772 0.39 21.08 6.05
N CYS A 773 0.03 22.17 6.75
CA CYS A 773 -0.43 23.41 6.11
C CYS A 773 0.66 24.02 5.22
N SER A 774 1.92 24.10 5.70
CA SER A 774 3.06 24.56 4.90
C SER A 774 3.30 23.68 3.67
N TRP A 775 3.24 22.35 3.85
CA TRP A 775 3.36 21.39 2.75
C TRP A 775 2.24 21.56 1.72
N MET A 776 1.01 21.82 2.15
CA MET A 776 -0.13 22.04 1.24
C MET A 776 0.07 23.29 0.38
N VAL A 777 0.53 24.40 0.97
CA VAL A 777 0.84 25.63 0.23
C VAL A 777 1.93 25.37 -0.81
N ALA A 778 3.00 24.67 -0.43
CA ALA A 778 4.07 24.28 -1.34
C ALA A 778 3.61 23.36 -2.49
N ASN A 779 2.45 22.71 -2.34
CA ASN A 779 1.88 21.78 -3.32
C ASN A 779 0.63 22.32 -4.06
N GLY A 780 0.36 23.63 -3.96
CA GLY A 780 -0.64 24.33 -4.77
C GLY A 780 -1.82 24.94 -4.01
N ALA A 781 -2.03 24.59 -2.73
CA ALA A 781 -3.16 25.08 -1.97
C ALA A 781 -3.06 26.60 -1.71
N LYS A 782 -4.05 27.39 -2.16
CA LYS A 782 -4.07 28.86 -1.99
C LYS A 782 -4.94 29.35 -0.84
N ARG A 783 -5.88 28.53 -0.35
CA ARG A 783 -6.74 28.92 0.78
C ARG A 783 -6.86 27.78 1.78
N ILE A 784 -6.31 27.99 2.97
CA ILE A 784 -6.36 27.05 4.09
C ILE A 784 -7.23 27.65 5.20
N VAL A 785 -8.14 26.87 5.76
CA VAL A 785 -8.96 27.27 6.91
C VAL A 785 -8.72 26.30 8.05
N ALA A 786 -7.94 26.73 9.05
CA ALA A 786 -7.68 25.94 10.24
C ALA A 786 -8.78 26.18 11.29
N ILE A 787 -9.46 25.11 11.70
CA ILE A 787 -10.47 25.16 12.76
C ILE A 787 -9.91 24.52 14.03
N SER A 788 -9.96 25.26 15.14
CA SER A 788 -9.40 24.82 16.42
C SER A 788 -10.11 25.49 17.59
N ARG A 789 -10.33 24.77 18.69
CA ARG A 789 -10.93 25.30 19.93
C ARG A 789 -10.15 26.47 20.53
N ASN A 790 -8.82 26.44 20.39
CA ASN A 790 -7.93 27.41 21.02
C ASN A 790 -7.52 28.54 20.07
N GLY A 791 -7.90 28.48 18.79
CA GLY A 791 -7.41 29.43 17.78
C GLY A 791 -5.87 29.48 17.73
N LEU A 792 -5.33 30.66 17.44
CA LEU A 792 -3.89 30.95 17.40
C LEU A 792 -3.34 31.15 18.82
N SER A 793 -3.29 30.09 19.63
CA SER A 793 -2.89 30.18 21.04
C SER A 793 -1.40 29.96 21.31
N SER A 794 -0.59 29.59 20.31
CA SER A 794 0.86 29.38 20.45
C SER A 794 1.64 30.26 19.48
N GLN A 795 2.87 30.63 19.86
CA GLN A 795 3.71 31.50 19.04
C GLN A 795 4.02 30.85 17.68
N GLU A 796 4.32 29.55 17.66
CA GLU A 796 4.64 28.82 16.43
C GLU A 796 3.44 28.76 15.47
N ALA A 797 2.21 28.72 16.01
CA ALA A 797 0.98 28.79 15.23
C ALA A 797 0.76 30.19 14.65
N GLU A 798 1.02 31.26 15.41
CA GLU A 798 1.03 32.62 14.89
C GLU A 798 2.08 32.81 13.79
N ASP A 799 3.28 32.29 13.99
CA ASP A 799 4.39 32.42 13.04
C ASP A 799 4.06 31.73 11.71
N THR A 800 3.52 30.50 11.76
CA THR A 800 3.10 29.76 10.56
C THR A 800 1.94 30.47 9.86
N PHE A 801 0.95 30.95 10.62
CA PHE A 801 -0.17 31.72 10.08
C PHE A 801 0.28 33.00 9.38
N ALA A 802 1.22 33.74 9.98
CA ALA A 802 1.78 34.96 9.41
C ALA A 802 2.61 34.66 8.15
N ALA A 803 3.40 33.58 8.16
CA ALA A 803 4.23 33.18 7.03
C ALA A 803 3.39 32.74 5.82
N ILE A 804 2.34 31.94 6.02
CA ILE A 804 1.43 31.56 4.94
C ILE A 804 0.71 32.79 4.37
N ASN A 805 0.18 33.68 5.21
CA ASN A 805 -0.51 34.88 4.74
C ASN A 805 0.40 35.94 4.09
N ALA A 806 1.73 35.78 4.22
CA ALA A 806 2.72 36.60 3.51
C ALA A 806 3.14 35.98 2.15
N SER A 807 2.74 34.73 1.88
CA SER A 807 2.93 34.07 0.58
C SER A 807 1.80 34.43 -0.39
N ASP A 808 1.71 33.74 -1.53
CA ASP A 808 0.59 33.87 -2.46
C ASP A 808 -0.65 33.03 -2.05
N ALA A 809 -0.60 32.39 -0.88
CA ALA A 809 -1.71 31.70 -0.24
C ALA A 809 -2.27 32.48 0.96
N SER A 810 -3.42 32.03 1.45
CA SER A 810 -4.11 32.58 2.62
C SER A 810 -4.43 31.49 3.63
N MET A 811 -4.29 31.81 4.92
CA MET A 811 -4.70 30.98 6.04
C MET A 811 -5.70 31.74 6.91
N GLU A 812 -6.86 31.15 7.17
CA GLU A 812 -7.85 31.64 8.14
C GLU A 812 -7.87 30.74 9.36
N ALA A 813 -7.94 31.32 10.56
CA ALA A 813 -8.14 30.57 11.80
C ALA A 813 -9.55 30.81 12.35
N ILE A 814 -10.36 29.75 12.46
CA ILE A 814 -11.70 29.81 13.04
C ILE A 814 -11.71 29.11 14.39
N GLN A 815 -12.15 29.83 15.42
CA GLN A 815 -12.32 29.26 16.74
C GLN A 815 -13.67 28.54 16.83
N ALA A 816 -13.64 27.20 16.78
CA ALA A 816 -14.81 26.36 16.98
C ALA A 816 -14.38 24.98 17.52
N ASP A 817 -15.28 24.31 18.24
CA ASP A 817 -15.10 22.91 18.61
C ASP A 817 -15.59 22.02 17.46
N ALA A 818 -14.72 21.16 16.96
CA ALA A 818 -15.05 20.23 15.88
C ALA A 818 -16.12 19.19 16.28
N CYS A 819 -16.32 18.97 17.59
CA CYS A 819 -17.38 18.12 18.11
C CYS A 819 -18.72 18.86 18.33
N ASP A 820 -18.76 20.18 18.13
CA ASP A 820 -19.98 20.99 18.20
C ASP A 820 -20.56 21.16 16.79
N ARG A 821 -21.71 20.51 16.57
CA ARG A 821 -22.41 20.52 15.29
C ARG A 821 -22.82 21.92 14.85
N GLU A 822 -23.34 22.75 15.75
CA GLU A 822 -23.85 24.08 15.40
C GLU A 822 -22.70 25.05 15.09
N ALA A 823 -21.63 24.97 15.90
CA ALA A 823 -20.42 25.76 15.66
C ALA A 823 -19.76 25.38 14.32
N MET A 824 -19.67 24.09 14.01
CA MET A 824 -19.11 23.61 12.75
C MET A 824 -19.96 23.97 11.54
N ALA A 825 -21.29 23.83 11.62
CA ALA A 825 -22.20 24.25 10.55
C ALA A 825 -22.04 25.75 10.25
N THR A 826 -21.95 26.58 11.30
CA THR A 826 -21.72 28.03 11.18
C THR A 826 -20.36 28.34 10.53
N ALA A 827 -19.30 27.66 10.97
CA ALA A 827 -17.96 27.83 10.42
C ALA A 827 -17.91 27.43 8.94
N ILE A 828 -18.43 26.27 8.57
CA ILE A 828 -18.42 25.75 7.20
C ILE A 828 -19.28 26.61 6.27
N ALA A 829 -20.45 27.07 6.74
CA ALA A 829 -21.27 28.02 5.98
C ALA A 829 -20.51 29.31 5.66
N LYS A 830 -19.75 29.87 6.61
CA LYS A 830 -18.90 31.03 6.39
C LYS A 830 -17.80 30.76 5.36
N ILE A 831 -17.17 29.59 5.41
CA ILE A 831 -16.11 29.20 4.46
C ILE A 831 -16.66 29.13 3.04
N ARG A 832 -17.84 28.52 2.89
CA ARG A 832 -18.53 28.31 1.62
C ARG A 832 -19.00 29.61 0.96
N LEU A 833 -19.34 30.63 1.75
CA LEU A 833 -19.69 31.96 1.23
C LEU A 833 -18.51 32.64 0.51
N ALA A 834 -17.27 32.29 0.85
CA ALA A 834 -16.07 32.87 0.23
C ALA A 834 -15.53 32.07 -0.97
N GLY A 835 -16.09 30.89 -1.27
CA GLY A 835 -15.67 30.05 -2.40
C GLY A 835 -15.94 28.56 -2.16
N PRO A 836 -15.68 27.70 -3.16
CA PRO A 836 -15.88 26.26 -3.04
C PRO A 836 -14.92 25.67 -2.01
N ILE A 837 -15.38 24.63 -1.31
CA ILE A 837 -14.53 23.80 -0.44
C ILE A 837 -14.01 22.66 -1.32
N LYS A 838 -12.68 22.52 -1.40
CA LYS A 838 -12.00 21.51 -2.22
C LYS A 838 -11.37 20.40 -1.38
N GLY A 839 -11.24 20.59 -0.07
CA GLY A 839 -10.79 19.48 0.75
C GLY A 839 -10.98 19.65 2.25
N VAL A 840 -10.90 18.51 2.92
CA VAL A 840 -10.96 18.39 4.37
C VAL A 840 -9.79 17.54 4.84
N ILE A 841 -9.08 18.00 5.87
CA ILE A 841 -8.08 17.22 6.58
C ILE A 841 -8.42 17.23 8.07
N ASN A 842 -8.72 16.07 8.65
CA ASN A 842 -8.97 15.93 10.07
C ASN A 842 -7.76 15.34 10.79
N MET A 843 -7.04 16.19 11.52
CA MET A 843 -5.88 15.84 12.35
C MET A 843 -6.18 15.95 13.84
N ALA A 844 -7.45 16.05 14.23
CA ALA A 844 -7.85 16.17 15.63
C ALA A 844 -7.35 14.97 16.44
N MET A 845 -6.67 15.26 17.55
CA MET A 845 -6.13 14.24 18.45
C MET A 845 -6.22 14.70 19.91
N LEU A 846 -6.62 13.78 20.77
CA LEU A 846 -6.60 13.90 22.21
C LEU A 846 -6.35 12.51 22.78
N LEU A 847 -5.31 12.37 23.59
CA LEU A 847 -4.99 11.13 24.27
C LEU A 847 -5.78 11.02 25.57
N GLY A 848 -6.19 9.80 25.90
CA GLY A 848 -6.95 9.44 27.09
C GLY A 848 -6.34 8.23 27.79
N ASP A 849 -5.02 8.12 27.72
CA ASP A 849 -4.31 6.86 27.93
C ASP A 849 -4.42 6.37 29.38
N ALA A 850 -4.86 5.13 29.53
CA ALA A 850 -4.90 4.40 30.78
C ALA A 850 -5.04 2.90 30.47
N PRO A 851 -4.36 1.99 31.19
CA PRO A 851 -4.66 0.57 31.10
C PRO A 851 -6.16 0.32 31.30
N MET A 852 -6.76 -0.61 30.55
CA MET A 852 -8.19 -0.88 30.62
C MET A 852 -8.65 -1.18 32.06
N ALA A 853 -7.82 -1.88 32.83
CA ALA A 853 -8.07 -2.20 34.24
C ALA A 853 -8.33 -0.99 35.15
N VAL A 854 -7.83 0.21 34.79
CA VAL A 854 -7.99 1.44 35.56
C VAL A 854 -8.55 2.61 34.74
N MET A 855 -8.89 2.37 33.48
CA MET A 855 -9.47 3.37 32.60
C MET A 855 -10.80 3.87 33.18
N THR A 856 -11.03 5.18 33.13
CA THR A 856 -12.32 5.77 33.51
C THR A 856 -13.21 5.94 32.29
N GLY A 857 -14.53 5.86 32.48
CA GLY A 857 -15.50 6.13 31.42
C GLY A 857 -15.33 7.51 30.76
N GLY A 858 -14.99 8.53 31.55
CA GLY A 858 -14.72 9.87 31.01
C GLY A 858 -13.47 9.95 30.13
N GLN A 859 -12.42 9.15 30.40
CA GLN A 859 -11.26 9.05 29.50
C GLN A 859 -11.63 8.38 28.18
N TRP A 860 -12.41 7.30 28.24
CA TRP A 860 -12.92 6.59 27.06
C TRP A 860 -13.75 7.53 26.16
N ASP A 861 -14.76 8.18 26.73
CA ASP A 861 -15.68 9.05 25.98
C ASP A 861 -14.94 10.23 25.31
N ARG A 862 -13.99 10.85 26.00
CA ARG A 862 -13.20 11.95 25.44
C ARG A 862 -12.34 11.52 24.25
N ALA A 863 -11.71 10.35 24.33
CA ALA A 863 -10.86 9.84 23.25
C ALA A 863 -11.70 9.46 22.01
N LEU A 864 -12.86 8.81 22.21
CA LEU A 864 -13.75 8.43 21.11
C LEU A 864 -14.38 9.64 20.43
N ARG A 865 -15.01 10.53 21.20
CA ARG A 865 -15.84 11.62 20.65
C ARG A 865 -15.05 12.53 19.73
N LEU A 866 -13.80 12.83 20.06
CA LEU A 866 -12.99 13.68 19.20
C LEU A 866 -12.80 13.09 17.80
N LYS A 867 -12.58 11.78 17.67
CA LYS A 867 -12.41 11.13 16.37
C LYS A 867 -13.75 10.91 15.67
N ILE A 868 -14.74 10.41 16.41
CA ILE A 868 -16.04 10.04 15.86
C ILE A 868 -16.89 11.27 15.52
N ASP A 869 -17.17 12.13 16.49
CA ASP A 869 -18.10 13.25 16.33
C ASP A 869 -17.55 14.24 15.29
N SER A 870 -16.26 14.60 15.38
CA SER A 870 -15.67 15.58 14.45
C SER A 870 -15.66 15.12 13.00
N SER A 871 -15.30 13.85 12.76
CA SER A 871 -15.24 13.32 11.39
C SER A 871 -16.63 13.06 10.82
N TRP A 872 -17.61 12.67 11.65
CA TRP A 872 -19.00 12.52 11.25
C TRP A 872 -19.65 13.86 10.90
N ILE A 873 -19.44 14.90 11.73
CA ILE A 873 -19.92 16.26 11.44
C ILE A 873 -19.32 16.77 10.13
N LEU A 874 -18.00 16.65 9.94
CA LEU A 874 -17.35 17.01 8.69
C LEU A 874 -17.92 16.24 7.50
N HIS A 875 -18.19 14.95 7.67
CA HIS A 875 -18.79 14.13 6.61
C HIS A 875 -20.16 14.66 6.19
N GLU A 876 -21.06 14.91 7.15
CA GLU A 876 -22.42 15.39 6.88
C GLU A 876 -22.43 16.81 6.29
N GLU A 877 -21.63 17.72 6.84
CA GLU A 877 -21.59 19.13 6.42
C GLU A 877 -20.96 19.33 5.04
N THR A 878 -20.23 18.32 4.52
CA THR A 878 -19.52 18.39 3.23
C THR A 878 -20.05 17.44 2.16
N LEU A 879 -21.21 16.79 2.39
CA LEU A 879 -21.81 15.85 1.42
C LEU A 879 -22.05 16.45 0.02
N LYS A 880 -22.24 17.76 -0.06
CA LYS A 880 -22.58 18.48 -1.30
C LYS A 880 -21.41 19.29 -1.88
N ASP A 881 -20.27 19.32 -1.20
CA ASP A 881 -19.11 20.07 -1.64
C ASP A 881 -18.28 19.24 -2.65
N PRO A 882 -17.70 19.86 -3.68
CA PRO A 882 -16.90 19.17 -4.69
C PRO A 882 -15.48 18.91 -4.16
N LEU A 883 -15.37 18.04 -3.16
CA LEU A 883 -14.11 17.74 -2.48
C LEU A 883 -13.18 16.91 -3.36
N ASP A 884 -11.96 17.41 -3.57
CA ASP A 884 -10.86 16.64 -4.15
C ASP A 884 -10.26 15.67 -3.13
N ILE A 885 -10.15 16.12 -1.88
CA ILE A 885 -9.57 15.32 -0.80
C ILE A 885 -10.43 15.32 0.47
N PHE A 886 -10.49 14.18 1.15
CA PHE A 886 -11.00 14.07 2.51
C PHE A 886 -10.08 13.14 3.31
N ILE A 887 -9.06 13.73 3.94
CA ILE A 887 -7.98 13.00 4.60
C ILE A 887 -8.25 12.95 6.10
N MET A 888 -8.19 11.76 6.70
CA MET A 888 -8.34 11.57 8.13
C MET A 888 -7.08 10.96 8.71
N PHE A 889 -6.50 11.62 9.72
CA PHE A 889 -5.35 11.09 10.43
C PHE A 889 -5.85 10.12 11.50
N SER A 890 -5.72 8.85 11.18
CA SER A 890 -5.81 7.72 12.10
C SER A 890 -4.42 7.44 12.69
N SER A 891 -4.22 6.26 13.26
CA SER A 891 -2.93 5.84 13.82
C SER A 891 -2.69 4.36 13.53
N ILE A 892 -1.43 3.94 13.47
CA ILE A 892 -1.05 2.52 13.44
C ILE A 892 -1.65 1.73 14.62
N ALA A 893 -1.98 2.41 15.72
CA ALA A 893 -2.71 1.80 16.84
C ALA A 893 -4.12 1.28 16.46
N SER A 894 -4.70 1.77 15.36
CA SER A 894 -5.94 1.26 14.74
C SER A 894 -5.75 -0.05 13.96
N VAL A 895 -4.51 -0.54 13.86
CA VAL A 895 -4.12 -1.77 13.16
C VAL A 895 -3.60 -2.80 14.16
N LEU A 896 -2.59 -2.43 14.95
CA LEU A 896 -1.96 -3.35 15.91
C LEU A 896 -2.75 -3.49 17.22
N GLY A 897 -3.60 -2.50 17.51
CA GLY A 897 -3.90 -2.15 18.89
C GLY A 897 -2.69 -1.48 19.55
N ASN A 898 -2.93 -0.87 20.69
CA ASN A 898 -1.86 -0.41 21.56
C ASN A 898 -2.35 -0.40 23.00
N ARG A 899 -1.49 -0.84 23.91
CA ARG A 899 -1.79 -0.90 25.35
C ARG A 899 -2.17 0.47 25.85
N ASN A 900 -3.09 0.52 26.82
CA ASN A 900 -3.56 1.74 27.47
C ASN A 900 -4.36 2.70 26.56
N GLN A 901 -4.56 2.36 25.29
CA GLN A 901 -5.14 3.28 24.30
C GLN A 901 -6.48 2.77 23.74
N GLY A 902 -7.24 1.98 24.51
CA GLY A 902 -8.48 1.35 24.05
C GLY A 902 -9.44 2.30 23.31
N GLY A 903 -9.79 3.43 23.93
CA GLY A 903 -10.67 4.41 23.31
C GLY A 903 -10.06 5.10 22.08
N TYR A 904 -8.76 5.42 22.13
CA TYR A 904 -8.03 6.01 21.01
C TYR A 904 -7.98 5.06 19.79
N ASN A 905 -7.73 3.77 20.03
CA ASN A 905 -7.65 2.75 18.98
C ASN A 905 -9.01 2.59 18.28
N VAL A 906 -10.09 2.50 19.06
CA VAL A 906 -11.47 2.43 18.55
C VAL A 906 -11.81 3.67 17.71
N GLY A 907 -11.52 4.87 18.21
CA GLY A 907 -11.79 6.12 17.49
C GLY A 907 -11.04 6.19 16.15
N ASN A 908 -9.80 5.74 16.10
CA ASN A 908 -9.02 5.68 14.87
C ASN A 908 -9.51 4.58 13.90
N THR A 909 -9.96 3.44 14.42
CA THR A 909 -10.59 2.39 13.59
C THR A 909 -11.91 2.87 12.99
N PHE A 910 -12.69 3.69 13.71
CA PHE A 910 -13.84 4.37 13.14
C PHE A 910 -13.47 5.27 11.95
N LEU A 911 -12.35 6.02 12.02
CA LEU A 911 -11.89 6.82 10.87
C LEU A 911 -11.58 5.94 9.64
N ASN A 912 -10.95 4.79 9.86
CA ASN A 912 -10.68 3.82 8.79
C ASN A 912 -12.00 3.32 8.16
N ALA A 913 -12.98 2.99 8.99
CA ALA A 913 -14.31 2.57 8.54
C ALA A 913 -15.06 3.70 7.81
N LEU A 914 -14.97 4.93 8.30
CA LEU A 914 -15.58 6.11 7.70
C LEU A 914 -14.98 6.42 6.32
N ALA A 915 -13.67 6.19 6.12
CA ALA A 915 -13.07 6.36 4.80
C ALA A 915 -13.67 5.35 3.80
N SER A 916 -13.79 4.09 4.20
CA SER A 916 -14.44 3.07 3.36
C SER A 916 -15.91 3.37 3.11
N TYR A 917 -16.64 3.87 4.11
CA TYR A 917 -18.05 4.25 3.97
C TYR A 917 -18.24 5.44 3.03
N ARG A 918 -17.44 6.50 3.15
CA ARG A 918 -17.50 7.63 2.21
C ARG A 918 -17.25 7.18 0.77
N ARG A 919 -16.29 6.29 0.56
CA ARG A 919 -16.01 5.72 -0.77
C ARG A 919 -17.15 4.88 -1.31
N SER A 920 -17.87 4.12 -0.47
CA SER A 920 -19.05 3.37 -0.93
C SER A 920 -20.18 4.28 -1.41
N LEU A 921 -20.19 5.55 -0.98
CA LEU A 921 -21.09 6.60 -1.48
C LEU A 921 -20.55 7.34 -2.73
N GLY A 922 -19.40 6.93 -3.27
CA GLY A 922 -18.73 7.63 -4.38
C GLY A 922 -18.05 8.95 -3.97
N LEU A 923 -17.89 9.20 -2.66
CA LEU A 923 -17.23 10.40 -2.14
C LEU A 923 -15.74 10.13 -1.89
N THR A 924 -14.91 11.16 -2.07
CA THR A 924 -13.48 11.09 -1.75
C THR A 924 -13.29 10.90 -0.24
N ALA A 925 -12.34 10.03 0.12
CA ALA A 925 -11.86 9.83 1.49
C ALA A 925 -10.62 8.98 1.56
N ILE A 926 -9.68 9.28 2.44
CA ILE A 926 -8.56 8.40 2.80
C ILE A 926 -8.30 8.50 4.29
N SER A 927 -8.08 7.36 4.94
CA SER A 927 -7.56 7.32 6.31
C SER A 927 -6.07 7.00 6.30
N ILE A 928 -5.29 7.70 7.10
CA ILE A 928 -3.86 7.46 7.28
C ILE A 928 -3.66 6.87 8.67
N ALA A 929 -3.41 5.56 8.76
CA ALA A 929 -2.97 4.93 10.00
C ALA A 929 -1.49 5.26 10.24
N LEU A 930 -1.24 6.48 10.73
CA LEU A 930 0.09 7.06 10.87
C LEU A 930 0.90 6.36 11.98
N GLY A 931 2.15 6.02 11.67
CA GLY A 931 3.17 5.58 12.62
C GLY A 931 3.64 6.70 13.57
N ALA A 932 4.60 6.39 14.42
CA ALA A 932 5.10 7.35 15.41
C ALA A 932 6.04 8.38 14.77
N MET A 933 5.66 9.66 14.84
CA MET A 933 6.47 10.78 14.34
C MET A 933 7.50 11.24 15.38
N THR A 934 8.78 11.31 15.01
CA THR A 934 9.85 11.64 15.96
C THR A 934 10.19 13.13 16.04
N ASP A 935 10.10 13.84 14.91
CA ASP A 935 10.68 15.18 14.77
C ASP A 935 9.61 16.29 14.78
N ILE A 936 8.32 15.93 14.77
CA ILE A 936 7.15 16.82 14.83
C ILE A 936 5.97 16.11 15.49
N GLY A 937 5.01 16.89 16.01
CA GLY A 937 3.77 16.37 16.60
C GLY A 937 3.93 16.00 18.08
N VAL A 938 3.00 15.20 18.61
CA VAL A 938 2.80 15.03 20.06
C VAL A 938 4.05 14.55 20.81
N LEU A 939 4.84 13.64 20.25
CA LEU A 939 6.07 13.14 20.90
C LEU A 939 7.13 14.23 21.04
N HIS A 940 7.28 15.06 20.01
CA HIS A 940 8.19 16.20 20.01
C HIS A 940 7.67 17.33 20.92
N ASP A 941 6.41 17.74 20.74
CA ASP A 941 5.81 18.89 21.42
C ASP A 941 5.68 18.68 22.94
N LEU A 942 5.48 17.43 23.40
CA LEU A 942 5.45 17.09 24.83
C LEU A 942 6.83 16.73 25.40
N GLY A 943 7.91 16.83 24.61
CA GLY A 943 9.26 16.47 25.04
C GLY A 943 9.42 14.98 25.41
N ARG A 944 8.55 14.11 24.87
CA ARG A 944 8.47 12.68 25.20
C ARG A 944 9.43 11.83 24.37
N GLN A 945 10.66 12.33 24.19
CA GLN A 945 11.74 11.60 23.51
C GLN A 945 12.15 10.34 24.30
N ASP A 946 11.81 10.27 25.59
CA ASP A 946 11.93 9.09 26.46
C ASP A 946 11.11 7.88 25.98
N LEU A 947 10.08 8.10 25.15
CA LEU A 947 9.26 7.02 24.57
C LEU A 947 9.83 6.45 23.26
N LEU A 948 10.82 7.11 22.64
CA LEU A 948 11.45 6.61 21.41
C LEU A 948 12.08 5.23 21.59
N PRO A 949 12.84 4.94 22.68
CA PRO A 949 13.31 3.59 22.97
C PRO A 949 12.18 2.56 23.10
N THR A 950 11.02 2.95 23.63
CA THR A 950 9.85 2.06 23.74
C THR A 950 9.26 1.71 22.38
N LEU A 951 9.17 2.69 21.47
CA LEU A 951 8.71 2.47 20.10
C LEU A 951 9.67 1.55 19.34
N SER A 952 10.98 1.83 19.43
CA SER A 952 12.01 0.98 18.83
C SER A 952 11.97 -0.44 19.42
N ARG A 953 11.77 -0.61 20.73
CA ARG A 953 11.62 -1.92 21.39
C ARG A 953 10.46 -2.74 20.83
N SER A 954 9.39 -2.07 20.42
CA SER A 954 8.16 -2.69 19.91
C SER A 954 8.20 -3.07 18.43
N GLY A 955 9.32 -2.80 17.73
CA GLY A 955 9.45 -3.10 16.30
C GLY A 955 8.65 -2.15 15.40
N LEU A 956 8.32 -0.95 15.89
CA LEU A 956 7.67 0.06 15.07
C LEU A 956 8.73 0.95 14.42
N SER A 957 8.53 1.24 13.14
CA SER A 957 9.41 2.13 12.40
C SER A 957 9.09 3.60 12.73
N PRO A 958 10.05 4.36 13.28
CA PRO A 958 9.86 5.79 13.51
C PRO A 958 9.77 6.54 12.17
N LEU A 959 8.88 7.53 12.12
CA LEU A 959 8.64 8.36 10.94
C LEU A 959 9.19 9.78 11.15
N ARG A 960 9.72 10.35 10.08
CA ARG A 960 10.25 11.73 10.03
C ARG A 960 9.39 12.63 9.16
N LYS A 961 9.73 13.92 9.12
CA LYS A 961 8.98 14.94 8.38
C LYS A 961 8.95 14.61 6.88
N GLU A 962 10.04 14.08 6.35
CA GLU A 962 10.17 13.67 4.95
C GLU A 962 9.22 12.51 4.60
N ASP A 963 9.07 11.55 5.52
CA ASP A 963 8.11 10.46 5.37
C ASP A 963 6.68 11.01 5.35
N LEU A 964 6.37 11.99 6.20
CA LEU A 964 5.05 12.61 6.21
C LEU A 964 4.73 13.35 4.90
N ALA A 965 5.70 14.04 4.30
CA ALA A 965 5.51 14.66 2.98
C ALA A 965 5.12 13.61 1.93
N LYS A 966 5.77 12.44 1.96
CA LYS A 966 5.46 11.31 1.06
C LYS A 966 4.11 10.67 1.35
N ILE A 967 3.76 10.53 2.62
CA ILE A 967 2.45 10.05 3.05
C ILE A 967 1.34 10.99 2.61
N MET A 968 1.56 12.31 2.71
CA MET A 968 0.60 13.31 2.25
C MET A 968 0.43 13.29 0.73
N GLU A 969 1.53 13.18 -0.02
CA GLU A 969 1.50 12.97 -1.47
C GLU A 969 0.68 11.73 -1.82
N ALA A 970 0.97 10.57 -1.19
CA ALA A 970 0.22 9.34 -1.36
C ALA A 970 -1.28 9.52 -1.05
N ALA A 971 -1.60 10.18 0.07
CA ALA A 971 -2.98 10.38 0.50
C ALA A 971 -3.78 11.25 -0.46
N VAL A 972 -3.17 12.31 -1.01
CA VAL A 972 -3.81 13.15 -2.04
C VAL A 972 -4.04 12.35 -3.31
N LEU A 973 -3.02 11.65 -3.81
CA LEU A 973 -3.10 10.85 -5.04
C LEU A 973 -4.07 9.65 -4.96
N GLU A 974 -4.33 9.15 -3.74
CA GLU A 974 -5.27 8.04 -3.49
C GLU A 974 -6.68 8.50 -3.10
N SER A 975 -6.90 9.80 -2.83
CA SER A 975 -8.19 10.31 -2.34
C SER A 975 -9.34 10.20 -3.34
N HIS A 976 -9.06 10.27 -4.64
CA HIS A 976 -10.05 10.18 -5.73
C HIS A 976 -10.39 8.75 -6.18
N ARG A 977 -9.80 7.72 -5.54
CA ARG A 977 -9.79 6.36 -6.08
C ARG A 977 -10.75 5.43 -5.35
N SER A 978 -11.16 4.34 -6.01
CA SER A 978 -11.96 3.28 -5.40
C SER A 978 -11.12 2.21 -4.67
N GLU A 979 -9.83 2.06 -5.00
CA GLU A 979 -9.04 0.88 -4.61
C GLU A 979 -8.56 0.86 -3.14
N ARG A 980 -8.16 2.01 -2.56
CA ARG A 980 -7.47 2.06 -1.25
C ARG A 980 -8.04 3.07 -0.26
N SER A 981 -8.90 2.68 0.67
CA SER A 981 -9.44 3.61 1.70
C SER A 981 -8.51 3.87 2.89
N LEU A 982 -7.42 3.13 3.02
CA LEU A 982 -6.50 3.16 4.16
C LEU A 982 -5.04 3.08 3.70
N ILE A 983 -4.20 4.00 4.18
CA ILE A 983 -2.73 3.92 4.09
C ILE A 983 -2.21 3.59 5.50
N VAL A 984 -1.42 2.52 5.63
CA VAL A 984 -0.81 2.12 6.90
C VAL A 984 0.69 2.39 6.86
N THR A 985 1.25 3.00 7.90
CA THR A 985 2.68 3.31 7.99
C THR A 985 3.25 2.99 9.37
N GLY A 986 4.58 2.98 9.48
CA GLY A 986 5.29 2.76 10.75
C GLY A 986 5.40 1.30 11.18
N LEU A 987 5.10 0.34 10.31
CA LEU A 987 5.42 -1.07 10.52
C LEU A 987 6.86 -1.34 10.08
N GLU A 988 7.55 -2.18 10.81
CA GLU A 988 8.87 -2.68 10.44
C GLU A 988 8.75 -4.07 9.82
N MET A 989 9.68 -4.39 8.92
CA MET A 989 9.81 -5.73 8.37
C MET A 989 11.05 -6.39 8.96
N PHE A 990 10.93 -7.68 9.28
CA PHE A 990 11.98 -8.42 9.98
C PHE A 990 12.53 -9.56 9.13
N GLU A 991 13.78 -9.91 9.36
CA GLU A 991 14.30 -11.19 8.89
C GLU A 991 14.03 -12.27 9.95
N ARG A 992 13.82 -13.51 9.50
CA ARG A 992 13.96 -14.69 10.35
C ARG A 992 15.04 -15.59 9.81
N VAL A 993 15.85 -16.16 10.69
CA VAL A 993 16.84 -17.18 10.31
C VAL A 993 16.53 -18.44 11.11
N ASP A 994 16.27 -19.55 10.42
CA ASP A 994 15.92 -20.85 11.03
C ASP A 994 14.76 -20.77 12.04
N GLY A 995 13.75 -19.95 11.73
CA GLY A 995 12.57 -19.75 12.58
C GLY A 995 12.75 -18.72 13.70
N LYS A 996 13.98 -18.25 13.95
CA LYS A 996 14.25 -17.20 14.94
C LYS A 996 14.14 -15.82 14.31
N LEU A 997 13.38 -14.93 14.94
CA LEU A 997 13.24 -13.53 14.52
C LEU A 997 14.55 -12.77 14.77
N MET A 998 15.06 -12.10 13.74
CA MET A 998 16.26 -11.26 13.79
C MET A 998 15.83 -9.81 13.98
N GLY A 999 15.72 -9.40 15.24
CA GLY A 999 15.61 -7.99 15.62
C GLY A 999 16.97 -7.43 16.06
N SER A 1000 17.06 -6.10 16.13
CA SER A 1000 18.14 -5.41 16.84
C SER A 1000 18.13 -5.80 18.34
N GLN A 1001 19.27 -5.60 19.01
CA GLN A 1001 19.40 -5.93 20.44
C GLN A 1001 18.38 -5.20 21.33
N ASP A 1002 17.93 -4.03 20.90
CA ASP A 1002 16.96 -3.22 21.64
C ASP A 1002 15.50 -3.65 21.39
N GLN A 1003 15.21 -4.49 20.38
CA GLN A 1003 13.85 -4.93 20.03
C GLN A 1003 13.36 -6.10 20.89
N THR A 1004 12.89 -5.78 22.09
CA THR A 1004 12.48 -6.76 23.11
C THR A 1004 10.97 -7.06 23.14
N GLN A 1005 10.13 -6.29 22.42
CA GLN A 1005 8.66 -6.32 22.50
C GLN A 1005 7.98 -6.56 21.13
N LEU A 1006 8.46 -7.53 20.36
CA LEU A 1006 7.95 -7.89 19.03
C LEU A 1006 6.69 -8.77 19.09
N TYR A 1007 5.70 -8.43 19.92
CA TYR A 1007 4.56 -9.31 20.16
C TYR A 1007 3.64 -9.50 18.96
N TRP A 1008 3.48 -8.45 18.17
CA TRP A 1008 2.58 -8.45 17.03
C TRP A 1008 3.15 -9.23 15.84
N THR A 1009 4.45 -9.52 15.80
CA THR A 1009 5.06 -10.33 14.72
C THR A 1009 4.63 -11.80 14.80
N GLU A 1010 4.14 -12.26 15.93
CA GLU A 1010 3.60 -13.62 16.07
C GLU A 1010 2.13 -13.72 15.63
N LEU A 1011 1.50 -12.59 15.29
CA LEU A 1011 0.11 -12.59 14.85
C LEU A 1011 0.01 -12.95 13.36
N PRO A 1012 -0.97 -13.79 12.96
CA PRO A 1012 -1.14 -14.19 11.56
C PRO A 1012 -1.26 -13.01 10.60
N GLU A 1013 -1.89 -11.91 11.00
CA GLU A 1013 -2.10 -10.71 10.18
C GLU A 1013 -0.81 -10.03 9.71
N PHE A 1014 0.29 -10.15 10.45
CA PHE A 1014 1.56 -9.44 10.15
C PHE A 1014 2.70 -10.35 9.71
N SER A 1015 2.40 -11.63 9.51
CA SER A 1015 3.37 -12.65 9.12
C SER A 1015 4.04 -12.39 7.75
N HIS A 1016 3.36 -11.72 6.81
CA HIS A 1016 3.96 -11.30 5.53
C HIS A 1016 5.00 -10.17 5.67
N LEU A 1017 5.15 -9.60 6.86
CA LEU A 1017 6.17 -8.59 7.16
C LEU A 1017 7.51 -9.23 7.58
N GLN A 1018 7.64 -10.56 7.41
CA GLN A 1018 8.83 -11.31 7.82
C GLN A 1018 9.45 -12.04 6.62
N ALA A 1019 10.77 -11.89 6.45
CA ALA A 1019 11.56 -12.55 5.42
C ALA A 1019 12.39 -13.69 6.02
N HIS A 1020 12.00 -14.95 5.78
CA HIS A 1020 12.60 -16.10 6.50
C HIS A 1020 13.75 -16.85 5.80
N ARG A 1021 15.00 -16.47 6.00
CA ARG A 1021 16.11 -17.25 5.47
C ARG A 1021 16.35 -18.53 6.26
N LEU A 1022 16.99 -19.50 5.62
CA LEU A 1022 17.59 -20.65 6.28
C LEU A 1022 19.09 -20.37 6.40
N SER A 1023 19.73 -20.75 7.50
CA SER A 1023 21.19 -20.62 7.57
C SER A 1023 21.86 -21.52 6.54
N GLU A 1024 22.99 -21.06 5.99
CA GLU A 1024 23.85 -21.93 5.19
C GLU A 1024 24.30 -23.10 6.06
N ALA A 1025 23.89 -24.31 5.69
CA ALA A 1025 24.25 -25.52 6.40
C ALA A 1025 25.78 -25.71 6.38
N LYS A 1026 26.45 -25.36 7.47
CA LYS A 1026 27.71 -26.04 7.81
C LYS A 1026 27.33 -27.47 8.17
N GLU A 1027 27.82 -28.44 7.38
CA GLU A 1027 27.66 -29.87 7.65
C GLU A 1027 27.91 -30.14 9.15
N GLY A 1028 26.86 -30.52 9.89
CA GLY A 1028 27.00 -31.03 11.26
C GLY A 1028 26.21 -30.37 12.40
N HIS A 1029 25.35 -29.36 12.19
CA HIS A 1029 24.47 -28.86 13.25
C HIS A 1029 23.00 -29.14 12.92
N GLY A 1030 22.42 -30.15 13.58
CA GLY A 1030 20.97 -30.40 13.56
C GLY A 1030 20.20 -29.19 14.08
N ALA A 1031 18.96 -29.02 13.63
CA ALA A 1031 18.09 -27.92 14.02
C ALA A 1031 18.11 -27.72 15.55
N MET A 1032 18.50 -26.54 15.99
CA MET A 1032 18.61 -26.21 17.41
C MET A 1032 17.20 -26.20 18.01
N LEU A 1033 16.92 -27.12 18.95
CA LEU A 1033 15.62 -27.26 19.61
C LEU A 1033 15.20 -25.92 20.23
N SER A 1034 13.91 -25.55 20.12
CA SER A 1034 13.36 -24.38 20.80
C SER A 1034 13.47 -24.52 22.32
N LEU A 1035 13.48 -23.41 23.08
CA LEU A 1035 13.58 -23.46 24.55
C LEU A 1035 12.49 -24.36 25.16
N ARG A 1036 11.27 -24.29 24.62
CA ARG A 1036 10.16 -25.15 25.02
C ARG A 1036 10.44 -26.64 24.78
N GLU A 1037 10.98 -27.01 23.63
CA GLU A 1037 11.33 -28.40 23.30
C GLU A 1037 12.52 -28.89 24.13
N GLN A 1038 13.49 -28.02 24.42
CA GLN A 1038 14.59 -28.33 25.35
C GLN A 1038 14.03 -28.65 26.73
N LEU A 1039 13.09 -27.84 27.22
CA LEU A 1039 12.46 -28.02 28.53
C LEU A 1039 11.55 -29.25 28.60
N GLN A 1040 10.79 -29.55 27.54
CA GLN A 1040 9.92 -30.74 27.45
C GLN A 1040 10.72 -32.06 27.43
N ASN A 1041 11.96 -32.03 26.97
CA ASN A 1041 12.85 -33.19 26.90
C ASN A 1041 13.85 -33.26 28.08
N SER A 1042 13.79 -32.33 29.03
CA SER A 1042 14.72 -32.24 30.18
C SER A 1042 14.11 -32.82 31.46
N SER A 1043 14.95 -33.26 32.40
CA SER A 1043 14.50 -33.58 33.76
C SER A 1043 14.08 -32.30 34.51
N GLU A 1044 13.22 -32.37 35.54
CA GLU A 1044 12.75 -31.17 36.28
C GLU A 1044 13.88 -30.25 36.77
N ARG A 1045 15.01 -30.85 37.21
CA ARG A 1045 16.16 -30.11 37.75
C ARG A 1045 16.98 -29.43 36.64
N ASP A 1046 17.06 -30.07 35.48
CA ASP A 1046 17.73 -29.52 34.30
C ASP A 1046 16.86 -28.45 33.62
N ALA A 1047 15.54 -28.63 33.64
CA ALA A 1047 14.58 -27.67 33.08
C ALA A 1047 14.62 -26.32 33.81
N HIS A 1048 14.70 -26.33 35.14
CA HIS A 1048 14.83 -25.09 35.92
C HIS A 1048 16.14 -24.34 35.59
N ALA A 1049 17.27 -25.05 35.49
CA ALA A 1049 18.56 -24.46 35.18
C ALA A 1049 18.60 -23.85 33.77
N VAL A 1050 18.09 -24.59 32.77
CA VAL A 1050 17.99 -24.13 31.38
C VAL A 1050 17.10 -22.89 31.26
N LEU A 1051 15.94 -22.90 31.93
CA LEU A 1051 15.04 -21.76 31.90
C LEU A 1051 15.60 -20.54 32.65
N LEU A 1052 16.24 -20.75 33.80
CA LEU A 1052 16.89 -19.69 34.57
C LEU A 1052 17.98 -19.01 33.75
N GLU A 1053 18.83 -19.80 33.09
CA GLU A 1053 19.88 -19.27 32.22
C GLU A 1053 19.29 -18.41 31.09
N ALA A 1054 18.26 -18.91 30.39
CA ALA A 1054 17.59 -18.17 29.33
C ALA A 1054 16.92 -16.88 29.86
N PHE A 1055 16.29 -16.93 31.02
CA PHE A 1055 15.61 -15.77 31.61
C PHE A 1055 16.60 -14.70 32.09
N LEU A 1056 17.75 -15.09 32.66
CA LEU A 1056 18.81 -14.14 33.04
C LEU A 1056 19.40 -13.43 31.82
N ALA A 1057 19.55 -14.13 30.69
CA ALA A 1057 19.97 -13.51 29.44
C ALA A 1057 18.94 -12.48 28.94
N PHE A 1058 17.65 -12.79 29.05
CA PHE A 1058 16.58 -11.85 28.75
C PHE A 1058 16.58 -10.62 29.68
N LEU A 1059 16.73 -10.80 31.00
CA LEU A 1059 16.78 -9.69 31.95
C LEU A 1059 17.98 -8.76 31.71
N SER A 1060 19.12 -9.33 31.35
CA SER A 1060 20.32 -8.57 30.96
C SER A 1060 20.05 -7.65 29.77
N GLN A 1061 19.32 -8.14 28.76
CA GLN A 1061 18.91 -7.34 27.61
C GLN A 1061 17.85 -6.29 27.99
N LEU A 1062 16.85 -6.68 28.78
CA LEU A 1062 15.72 -5.82 29.13
C LEU A 1062 16.15 -4.62 29.98
N LEU A 1063 17.00 -4.84 30.98
CA LEU A 1063 17.38 -3.84 31.99
C LEU A 1063 18.74 -3.20 31.71
N GLY A 1064 19.49 -3.67 30.70
CA GLY A 1064 20.79 -3.12 30.32
C GLY A 1064 21.93 -3.39 31.32
N PHE A 1065 21.76 -4.39 32.20
CA PHE A 1065 22.79 -4.85 33.13
C PHE A 1065 23.55 -6.05 32.57
N ASN A 1066 24.81 -6.24 33.00
CA ASN A 1066 25.54 -7.48 32.70
C ASN A 1066 24.86 -8.67 33.36
N ARG A 1067 24.90 -9.82 32.70
CA ARG A 1067 24.31 -11.07 33.20
C ARG A 1067 24.79 -11.44 34.61
N GLU A 1068 26.06 -11.22 34.95
CA GLU A 1068 26.58 -11.53 36.30
C GLU A 1068 26.01 -10.62 37.41
N SER A 1069 25.32 -9.53 37.05
CA SER A 1069 24.71 -8.61 38.01
C SER A 1069 23.43 -9.15 38.64
N PHE A 1070 22.80 -10.16 38.02
CA PHE A 1070 21.57 -10.78 38.51
C PHE A 1070 21.87 -11.97 39.40
N HIS A 1071 21.43 -11.90 40.65
CA HIS A 1071 21.56 -13.00 41.61
C HIS A 1071 20.23 -13.75 41.70
N PRO A 1072 20.15 -15.06 41.34
CA PRO A 1072 18.90 -15.81 41.28
C PRO A 1072 18.09 -15.85 42.58
N ALA A 1073 18.75 -15.64 43.73
CA ALA A 1073 18.14 -15.62 45.06
C ALA A 1073 17.60 -14.23 45.50
N LEU A 1074 17.69 -13.20 44.65
CA LEU A 1074 17.15 -11.86 44.94
C LEU A 1074 15.86 -11.59 44.16
N PRO A 1075 14.96 -10.74 44.67
CA PRO A 1075 13.74 -10.35 43.96
C PRO A 1075 14.05 -9.37 42.82
N LEU A 1076 13.23 -9.39 41.76
CA LEU A 1076 13.38 -8.49 40.60
C LEU A 1076 13.22 -7.01 40.96
N ALA A 1077 12.41 -6.68 41.98
CA ALA A 1077 12.19 -5.31 42.43
C ALA A 1077 13.49 -4.58 42.85
N MET A 1078 14.52 -5.32 43.30
CA MET A 1078 15.82 -4.75 43.67
C MET A 1078 16.61 -4.20 42.48
N TYR A 1079 16.27 -4.63 41.26
CA TYR A 1079 16.94 -4.21 40.02
C TYR A 1079 16.20 -3.07 39.31
N GLY A 1080 15.29 -2.39 40.00
CA GLY A 1080 14.54 -1.26 39.43
C GLY A 1080 13.45 -1.67 38.43
N LEU A 1081 12.89 -2.89 38.59
CA LEU A 1081 11.81 -3.37 37.75
C LEU A 1081 10.56 -2.48 37.90
N ASP A 1082 10.16 -1.81 36.81
CA ASP A 1082 8.92 -1.05 36.73
C ASP A 1082 7.77 -1.89 36.15
N SER A 1083 6.56 -1.32 36.10
CA SER A 1083 5.38 -2.03 35.60
C SER A 1083 5.50 -2.43 34.13
N LEU A 1084 6.25 -1.66 33.31
CA LEU A 1084 6.45 -1.96 31.89
C LEU A 1084 7.42 -3.14 31.69
N SER A 1085 8.47 -3.20 32.50
CA SER A 1085 9.47 -4.27 32.51
C SER A 1085 8.86 -5.58 33.03
N ALA A 1086 7.99 -5.50 34.04
CA ALA A 1086 7.26 -6.66 34.55
C ALA A 1086 6.35 -7.30 33.49
N VAL A 1087 5.69 -6.49 32.67
CA VAL A 1087 4.90 -6.99 31.53
C VAL A 1087 5.80 -7.58 30.43
N SER A 1088 7.00 -7.03 30.24
CA SER A 1088 7.98 -7.61 29.32
C SER A 1088 8.42 -9.01 29.78
N CYS A 1089 8.58 -9.22 31.09
CA CYS A 1089 8.81 -10.54 31.67
C CYS A 1089 7.63 -11.49 31.44
N GLN A 1090 6.39 -11.06 31.71
CA GLN A 1090 5.18 -11.86 31.42
C GLN A 1090 5.14 -12.28 29.96
N TYR A 1091 5.34 -11.34 29.03
CA TYR A 1091 5.33 -11.62 27.61
C TYR A 1091 6.44 -12.59 27.20
N TRP A 1092 7.65 -12.46 27.78
CA TRP A 1092 8.74 -13.40 27.51
C TRP A 1092 8.39 -14.83 27.93
N PHE A 1093 7.83 -15.03 29.13
CA PHE A 1093 7.37 -16.35 29.58
C PHE A 1093 6.28 -16.92 28.68
N TYR A 1094 5.32 -16.09 28.26
CA TYR A 1094 4.29 -16.50 27.32
C TYR A 1094 4.89 -16.87 25.94
N ARG A 1095 5.80 -16.06 25.40
CA ARG A 1095 6.42 -16.29 24.08
C ARG A 1095 7.28 -17.55 24.06
N GLU A 1096 8.17 -17.70 25.03
CA GLU A 1096 9.15 -18.79 25.02
C GLU A 1096 8.53 -20.12 25.49
N LEU A 1097 7.52 -20.09 26.38
CA LEU A 1097 7.02 -21.28 27.07
C LEU A 1097 5.52 -21.54 26.88
N GLY A 1098 4.75 -20.52 26.52
CA GLY A 1098 3.29 -20.58 26.46
C GLY A 1098 2.60 -20.58 27.82
N VAL A 1099 3.26 -20.08 28.88
CA VAL A 1099 2.70 -20.06 30.25
C VAL A 1099 2.31 -18.66 30.68
N ASP A 1100 1.21 -18.57 31.44
CA ASP A 1100 0.78 -17.30 32.04
C ASP A 1100 1.56 -17.01 33.32
N VAL A 1101 2.34 -15.94 33.34
CA VAL A 1101 2.97 -15.41 34.55
C VAL A 1101 2.50 -13.98 34.70
N SER A 1102 1.50 -13.77 35.56
CA SER A 1102 0.88 -12.45 35.75
C SER A 1102 1.89 -11.41 36.23
N VAL A 1103 1.64 -10.13 35.91
CA VAL A 1103 2.45 -9.01 36.41
C VAL A 1103 2.54 -9.02 37.94
N ALA A 1104 1.45 -9.37 38.62
CA ALA A 1104 1.43 -9.53 40.07
C ALA A 1104 2.37 -10.65 40.55
N GLU A 1105 2.44 -11.79 39.85
CA GLU A 1105 3.40 -12.85 40.15
C GLU A 1105 4.84 -12.41 39.91
N VAL A 1106 5.11 -11.62 38.85
CA VAL A 1106 6.44 -11.06 38.59
C VAL A 1106 6.89 -10.12 39.70
N PHE A 1107 6.00 -9.22 40.16
CA PHE A 1107 6.31 -8.26 41.23
C PHE A 1107 6.42 -8.91 42.61
N ASN A 1108 5.51 -9.84 42.92
CA ASN A 1108 5.44 -10.47 44.23
C ASN A 1108 6.36 -11.69 44.37
N ALA A 1109 7.08 -12.07 43.31
CA ALA A 1109 8.03 -13.17 43.37
C ALA A 1109 9.17 -12.86 44.37
N PRO A 1110 9.37 -13.70 45.40
CA PRO A 1110 10.40 -13.47 46.40
C PRO A 1110 11.82 -13.55 45.82
N THR A 1111 12.04 -14.35 44.76
CA THR A 1111 13.32 -14.48 44.06
C THR A 1111 13.12 -14.74 42.57
N ILE A 1112 14.12 -14.38 41.73
CA ILE A 1112 14.13 -14.74 40.29
C ILE A 1112 13.97 -16.26 40.10
N SER A 1113 14.68 -17.05 40.92
CA SER A 1113 14.59 -18.51 40.90
C SER A 1113 13.19 -19.05 41.21
N HIS A 1114 12.46 -18.39 42.13
CA HIS A 1114 11.08 -18.72 42.45
C HIS A 1114 10.13 -18.43 41.28
N LEU A 1115 10.31 -17.29 40.61
CA LEU A 1115 9.53 -16.93 39.43
C LEU A 1115 9.72 -17.96 38.30
N VAL A 1116 10.97 -18.37 38.05
CA VAL A 1116 11.31 -19.40 37.07
C VAL A 1116 10.71 -20.77 37.46
N ALA A 1117 10.76 -21.14 38.74
CA ALA A 1117 10.15 -22.38 39.22
C ALA A 1117 8.63 -22.38 39.07
N LEU A 1118 7.98 -21.23 39.30
CA LEU A 1118 6.55 -21.04 39.07
C LEU A 1118 6.20 -21.20 37.60
N ALA A 1119 7.00 -20.65 36.68
CA ALA A 1119 6.84 -20.84 35.25
C ALA A 1119 7.02 -22.32 34.83
N CYS A 1120 8.04 -23.02 35.34
CA CYS A 1120 8.23 -24.47 35.12
C CYS A 1120 7.05 -25.30 35.62
N GLY A 1121 6.48 -24.95 36.78
CA GLY A 1121 5.30 -25.65 37.32
C GLY A 1121 4.05 -25.49 36.43
N LYS A 1122 3.90 -24.35 35.76
CA LYS A 1122 2.81 -24.08 34.81
C LYS A 1122 3.00 -24.76 33.44
N LEU A 1123 4.21 -25.24 33.13
CA LEU A 1123 4.54 -25.99 31.91
C LEU A 1123 4.12 -27.46 31.96
N ALA A 1124 3.96 -28.03 33.16
CA ALA A 1124 3.59 -29.45 33.32
C ALA A 1124 2.15 -29.70 32.84
N PRO A 1125 1.88 -30.74 32.03
CA PRO A 1125 0.54 -31.02 31.55
C PRO A 1125 -0.36 -31.36 32.73
N THR A 1126 -1.51 -30.68 32.82
CA THR A 1126 -2.60 -31.00 33.73
C THR A 1126 -3.15 -32.39 33.36
N LYS A 1127 -2.53 -33.46 33.86
CA LYS A 1127 -3.11 -34.81 33.86
C LYS A 1127 -4.25 -34.83 34.87
N LEU A 1128 -5.47 -34.60 34.39
CA LEU A 1128 -6.70 -34.98 35.08
C LEU A 1128 -7.25 -36.24 34.40
N VAL A 1129 -6.92 -37.42 34.94
CA VAL A 1129 -7.90 -38.47 35.30
C VAL A 1129 -7.27 -39.28 36.43
N ALA A 1130 -8.01 -39.39 37.54
CA ALA A 1130 -7.66 -40.18 38.70
C ALA A 1130 -7.58 -41.68 38.34
N GLU A 1131 -6.39 -42.27 38.47
CA GLU A 1131 -6.30 -43.73 38.64
C GLU A 1131 -6.72 -44.07 40.07
N GLY A 1132 -7.77 -44.89 40.15
CA GLY A 1132 -8.37 -45.34 41.40
C GLY A 1132 -7.36 -46.02 42.31
N LYS A 1133 -7.40 -45.63 43.58
CA LYS A 1133 -6.90 -46.47 44.68
C LYS A 1133 -7.67 -47.80 44.65
N GLY A 1134 -7.02 -48.84 44.12
CA GLY A 1134 -7.45 -50.23 44.21
C GLY A 1134 -6.34 -51.10 44.80
N GLY A 1135 -6.40 -51.27 46.12
CA GLY A 1135 -5.95 -52.45 46.89
C GLY A 1135 -4.57 -53.08 46.64
N LEU A 1136 -3.71 -53.01 47.66
CA LEU A 1136 -2.78 -54.09 48.01
C LEU A 1136 -3.24 -54.71 49.34
N PRO A 1137 -3.16 -56.04 49.52
CA PRO A 1137 -3.70 -56.72 50.69
C PRO A 1137 -2.74 -56.64 51.89
N GLY A 1138 -3.30 -56.43 53.08
CA GLY A 1138 -2.60 -56.37 54.36
C GLY A 1138 -3.41 -55.61 55.38
#